data_AF-A0AAU3CEX2-F1
#
_entry.id   AF-A0AAU3CEX2-F1
#
_cell.length_a   1.000
_cell.length_b   1.000
_cell.length_c   1.000
_cell.angle_alpha   90.00
_cell.angle_beta   90.00
_cell.angle_gamma   90.00
#
_symmetry.space_group_name_H-M   'P 1'
#
loop_
_entity.id
_entity.type
_entity.pdbx_description
1 polymer ?
#
loop_
_entity_poly.entity_id
_entity_poly.type
_entity_poly.pdbx_seq_one_letter_code
_entity_poly.pdbx_strand_id
1 'polypeptide(L)'
;MSDALARLDTVDWSALRHAYGAAEDVPGMLRDLYRPEQAAGAADDLLTHVHHQGGGVYSSAPAALPYVIAAIADPAVAADVRGELLYLVGALAGAGNTAEPRFVTSGWSAAWDLAVPDLLPLLDDPVAVNRTAVADALAEAHRRADEVIAVLRARWDVEPDPQTRLQLIDSVGSLTAHAGEQRSTSLDWLRHLMDAADPSVRLVAVQALRRALPGQDDTAYARTVSEVLSGSEPTTWRPGGGAAEATVVWALGLLGADREGRADATRRLLGHRDPSVRAGALQAAAQALSARRSAVAELLPSVARALSDPDPGNRLFAARVLGMCGHASLPWADALAAMVTNDEGEGEGEADLPARSHALWALSRLGDVRCVAPLARRLGGARTGFAYHASHADGWWTYELSLGEVAGGLGAHAGVLLPPVRARLAAASTLDERRGLCQLLESWGAAAAPAIPDLLGLLDTDAAVWALDALAAIGPAAAEAVPRERLRALLGNPPAGQSFAPRCLALAYGRLTGDRRPALDLLLPQLGELYGRESAALLLGELGQAGAPYAGRLRELLPLCKGGWLPLRVGEALWRITGRADEVVPVLVRAIAPFAERGGAYPAVVETVKLLADMGADAAPAEPALRAFLDADERPVRHGTWRSVPEDDALCGAARAALLAISAPGGAT
;
A
#
# COMPACT_ATOMS: atom_id res chain seq x y z
N MET A 1 -42.93 -16.24 11.46
CA MET A 1 -41.63 -16.92 11.68
C MET A 1 -41.52 -18.01 10.65
N SER A 2 -40.68 -17.81 9.65
CA SER A 2 -40.51 -18.73 8.52
C SER A 2 -40.10 -20.13 9.00
N ASP A 3 -40.57 -21.18 8.30
CA ASP A 3 -40.18 -22.59 8.47
C ASP A 3 -38.65 -22.79 8.37
N ALA A 4 -37.94 -21.82 7.80
CA ALA A 4 -36.48 -21.74 7.78
C ALA A 4 -35.86 -21.61 9.19
N LEU A 5 -36.36 -20.73 10.08
CA LEU A 5 -35.74 -20.52 11.40
C LEU A 5 -35.87 -21.74 12.33
N ALA A 6 -36.91 -22.57 12.11
CA ALA A 6 -37.14 -23.78 12.90
C ALA A 6 -36.06 -24.86 12.68
N ARG A 7 -35.33 -24.80 11.56
CA ARG A 7 -34.27 -25.77 11.23
C ARG A 7 -32.89 -25.36 11.75
N LEU A 8 -32.73 -24.12 12.23
CA LEU A 8 -31.45 -23.65 12.79
C LEU A 8 -30.94 -24.54 13.92
N ASP A 9 -31.85 -25.03 14.77
CA ASP A 9 -31.52 -25.88 15.92
C ASP A 9 -31.19 -27.33 15.54
N THR A 10 -31.32 -27.70 14.26
CA THR A 10 -30.96 -29.03 13.74
C THR A 10 -29.51 -29.12 13.27
N VAL A 11 -28.82 -27.98 13.16
CA VAL A 11 -27.42 -27.89 12.75
C VAL A 11 -26.53 -27.86 14.00
N ASP A 12 -25.48 -28.69 14.03
CA ASP A 12 -24.50 -28.68 15.11
C ASP A 12 -23.48 -27.54 14.91
N TRP A 13 -23.87 -26.32 15.31
CA TRP A 13 -23.05 -25.11 15.18
C TRP A 13 -21.75 -25.16 15.99
N SER A 14 -21.72 -25.95 17.08
CA SER A 14 -20.52 -26.13 17.91
C SER A 14 -19.39 -26.88 17.17
N ALA A 15 -19.76 -27.74 16.22
CA ALA A 15 -18.83 -28.45 15.34
C ALA A 15 -18.35 -27.60 14.15
N LEU A 16 -19.00 -26.46 13.89
CA LEU A 16 -18.67 -25.54 12.81
C LEU A 16 -17.76 -24.41 13.28
N ARG A 17 -17.05 -23.79 12.33
CA ARG A 17 -16.10 -22.72 12.62
C ARG A 17 -16.27 -21.56 11.66
N HIS A 18 -15.85 -20.40 12.15
CA HIS A 18 -15.65 -19.17 11.41
C HIS A 18 -14.28 -18.57 11.77
N ALA A 19 -13.91 -17.39 11.26
CA ALA A 19 -12.55 -16.84 11.44
C ALA A 19 -12.11 -16.68 12.92
N TYR A 20 -13.07 -16.43 13.82
CA TYR A 20 -12.79 -16.18 15.25
C TYR A 20 -12.95 -17.40 16.17
N GLY A 21 -13.28 -18.59 15.67
CA GLY A 21 -13.52 -19.77 16.53
C GLY A 21 -14.74 -20.60 16.14
N ALA A 22 -15.43 -21.15 17.14
CA ALA A 22 -16.65 -21.94 16.99
C ALA A 22 -17.84 -21.05 16.61
N ALA A 23 -18.76 -21.55 15.79
CA ALA A 23 -19.85 -20.76 15.20
C ALA A 23 -21.17 -20.80 16.00
N GLU A 24 -21.10 -20.96 17.33
CA GLU A 24 -22.27 -21.10 18.22
C GLU A 24 -23.11 -19.81 18.32
N ASP A 25 -22.53 -18.68 17.93
CA ASP A 25 -23.10 -17.34 17.91
C ASP A 25 -23.95 -17.05 16.65
N VAL A 26 -23.63 -17.69 15.52
CA VAL A 26 -24.31 -17.52 14.22
C VAL A 26 -25.84 -17.72 14.28
N PRO A 27 -26.40 -18.71 15.00
CA PRO A 27 -27.85 -18.87 15.12
C PRO A 27 -28.55 -17.71 15.84
N GLY A 28 -27.84 -17.00 16.72
CA GLY A 28 -28.35 -15.78 17.36
C GLY A 28 -28.49 -14.68 16.32
N MET A 29 -27.40 -14.40 15.61
CA MET A 29 -27.34 -13.39 14.53
C MET A 29 -28.43 -13.62 13.47
N LEU A 30 -28.63 -14.86 13.00
CA LEU A 30 -29.66 -15.18 12.01
C LEU A 30 -31.10 -14.93 12.49
N ARG A 31 -31.38 -15.10 13.79
CA ARG A 31 -32.69 -14.76 14.36
C ARG A 31 -32.87 -13.25 14.51
N ASP A 32 -31.80 -12.55 14.81
CA ASP A 32 -31.80 -11.10 15.05
C ASP A 32 -32.02 -10.29 13.76
N LEU A 33 -31.78 -10.88 12.58
CA LEU A 33 -32.20 -10.31 11.27
C LEU A 33 -33.70 -10.00 11.18
N TYR A 34 -34.54 -10.71 11.94
CA TYR A 34 -35.99 -10.50 11.97
C TYR A 34 -36.45 -9.54 13.07
N ARG A 35 -35.50 -8.92 13.79
CA ARG A 35 -35.74 -7.92 14.83
C ARG A 35 -35.27 -6.55 14.34
N PRO A 36 -36.17 -5.62 13.99
CA PRO A 36 -35.80 -4.37 13.32
C PRO A 36 -34.68 -3.58 14.00
N GLU A 37 -34.63 -3.59 15.33
CA GLU A 37 -33.62 -2.87 16.11
C GLU A 37 -32.25 -3.56 16.18
N GLN A 38 -32.16 -4.84 15.80
CA GLN A 38 -30.92 -5.63 15.82
C GLN A 38 -30.47 -6.04 14.41
N ALA A 39 -31.35 -5.94 13.40
CA ALA A 39 -31.13 -6.54 12.08
C ALA A 39 -29.88 -6.04 11.34
N ALA A 40 -29.62 -4.73 11.36
CA ALA A 40 -28.42 -4.17 10.72
C ALA A 40 -27.13 -4.62 11.42
N GLY A 41 -27.11 -4.60 12.76
CA GLY A 41 -25.98 -5.12 13.54
C GLY A 41 -25.74 -6.61 13.30
N ALA A 42 -26.83 -7.39 13.21
CA ALA A 42 -26.74 -8.82 12.93
C ALA A 42 -26.21 -9.13 11.52
N ALA A 43 -26.55 -8.31 10.51
CA ALA A 43 -25.99 -8.46 9.16
C ALA A 43 -24.49 -8.12 9.11
N ASP A 44 -24.07 -7.06 9.80
CA ASP A 44 -22.65 -6.70 9.94
C ASP A 44 -21.86 -7.77 10.72
N ASP A 45 -22.45 -8.31 11.79
CA ASP A 45 -21.86 -9.40 12.57
C ASP A 45 -21.70 -10.67 11.71
N LEU A 46 -22.70 -11.03 10.90
CA LEU A 46 -22.60 -12.15 9.96
C LEU A 46 -21.51 -11.90 8.91
N LEU A 47 -21.40 -10.69 8.38
CA LEU A 47 -20.34 -10.33 7.44
C LEU A 47 -18.95 -10.48 8.07
N THR A 48 -18.80 -9.97 9.29
CA THR A 48 -17.53 -10.00 10.03
C THR A 48 -17.14 -11.42 10.42
N HIS A 49 -18.07 -12.21 10.96
CA HIS A 49 -17.76 -13.53 11.50
C HIS A 49 -17.71 -14.59 10.40
N VAL A 50 -18.73 -14.67 9.54
CA VAL A 50 -18.88 -15.77 8.57
C VAL A 50 -17.96 -15.62 7.35
N HIS A 51 -17.79 -14.42 6.81
CA HIS A 51 -16.89 -14.16 5.68
C HIS A 51 -15.48 -13.72 6.15
N HIS A 52 -15.41 -12.77 7.10
CA HIS A 52 -14.17 -12.13 7.57
C HIS A 52 -13.37 -11.41 6.45
N GLN A 53 -12.83 -10.24 6.76
CA GLN A 53 -12.03 -9.40 5.84
C GLN A 53 -10.74 -10.08 5.28
N GLY A 54 -10.39 -11.25 5.79
CA GLY A 54 -9.28 -12.08 5.32
C GLY A 54 -9.60 -12.99 4.13
N GLY A 55 -10.85 -13.06 3.65
CA GLY A 55 -11.22 -13.71 2.39
C GLY A 55 -11.18 -15.24 2.40
N GLY A 56 -11.58 -15.88 3.51
CA GLY A 56 -11.70 -17.34 3.62
C GLY A 56 -13.16 -17.79 3.72
N VAL A 57 -13.46 -19.01 3.29
CA VAL A 57 -14.80 -19.61 3.40
C VAL A 57 -14.76 -20.77 4.39
N TYR A 58 -15.24 -20.53 5.60
CA TYR A 58 -15.23 -21.50 6.70
C TYR A 58 -16.47 -22.42 6.70
N SER A 59 -16.49 -23.45 7.55
CA SER A 59 -17.58 -24.44 7.60
C SER A 59 -18.92 -23.87 8.04
N SER A 60 -18.94 -22.72 8.73
CA SER A 60 -20.17 -21.96 9.05
C SER A 60 -20.84 -21.37 7.81
N ALA A 61 -20.09 -20.95 6.78
CA ALA A 61 -20.63 -20.30 5.60
C ALA A 61 -21.63 -21.16 4.80
N PRO A 62 -21.31 -22.41 4.37
CA PRO A 62 -22.29 -23.24 3.68
C PRO A 62 -23.48 -23.63 4.57
N ALA A 63 -23.31 -23.65 5.89
CA ALA A 63 -24.40 -23.93 6.83
C ALA A 63 -25.35 -22.72 7.00
N ALA A 64 -24.83 -21.50 7.02
CA ALA A 64 -25.60 -20.27 7.16
C ALA A 64 -26.31 -19.86 5.86
N LEU A 65 -25.71 -20.16 4.70
CA LEU A 65 -26.15 -19.68 3.38
C LEU A 65 -27.66 -19.87 3.10
N PRO A 66 -28.31 -21.03 3.35
CA PRO A 66 -29.74 -21.19 3.09
C PRO A 66 -30.62 -20.26 3.93
N TYR A 67 -30.21 -19.95 5.16
CA TYR A 67 -30.95 -19.07 6.06
C TYR A 67 -30.77 -17.60 5.70
N VAL A 68 -29.57 -17.22 5.26
CA VAL A 68 -29.27 -15.89 4.72
C VAL A 68 -30.13 -15.63 3.47
N ILE A 69 -30.18 -16.59 2.53
CA ILE A 69 -31.01 -16.46 1.32
C ILE A 69 -32.50 -16.38 1.66
N ALA A 70 -32.98 -17.19 2.61
CA ALA A 70 -34.36 -17.09 3.08
C ALA A 70 -34.68 -15.71 3.67
N ALA A 71 -33.75 -15.10 4.42
CA ALA A 71 -33.90 -13.75 4.94
C ALA A 71 -33.90 -12.69 3.82
N ILE A 72 -33.08 -12.85 2.78
CA ILE A 72 -33.10 -11.98 1.60
C ILE A 72 -34.42 -12.14 0.82
N ALA A 73 -35.03 -13.32 0.79
CA ALA A 73 -36.30 -13.52 0.10
C ALA A 73 -37.52 -13.04 0.91
N ASP A 74 -37.37 -12.78 2.21
CA ASP A 74 -38.49 -12.42 3.10
C ASP A 74 -38.72 -10.90 3.13
N PRO A 75 -39.90 -10.41 2.68
CA PRO A 75 -40.23 -8.99 2.76
C PRO A 75 -40.29 -8.42 4.18
N ALA A 76 -40.35 -9.27 5.22
CA ALA A 76 -40.30 -8.85 6.62
C ALA A 76 -38.92 -8.35 7.05
N VAL A 77 -37.85 -8.71 6.33
CA VAL A 77 -36.50 -8.18 6.55
C VAL A 77 -36.35 -6.88 5.77
N ALA A 78 -35.85 -5.84 6.44
CA ALA A 78 -35.73 -4.49 5.87
C ALA A 78 -34.83 -4.49 4.61
N ALA A 79 -35.20 -3.69 3.61
CA ALA A 79 -34.58 -3.77 2.28
C ALA A 79 -33.08 -3.43 2.27
N ASP A 80 -32.64 -2.52 3.14
CA ASP A 80 -31.24 -2.18 3.40
C ASP A 80 -30.47 -3.38 3.98
N VAL A 81 -31.03 -4.06 4.98
CA VAL A 81 -30.47 -5.30 5.56
C VAL A 81 -30.39 -6.40 4.50
N ARG A 82 -31.40 -6.55 3.63
CA ARG A 82 -31.33 -7.50 2.51
C ARG A 82 -30.18 -7.19 1.56
N GLY A 83 -29.90 -5.91 1.31
CA GLY A 83 -28.74 -5.47 0.53
C GLY A 83 -27.41 -5.87 1.18
N GLU A 84 -27.26 -5.70 2.48
CA GLU A 84 -26.07 -6.12 3.23
C GLU A 84 -25.86 -7.65 3.20
N LEU A 85 -26.95 -8.41 3.34
CA LEU A 85 -26.91 -9.87 3.22
C LEU A 85 -26.53 -10.33 1.80
N LEU A 86 -27.02 -9.63 0.76
CA LEU A 86 -26.61 -9.90 -0.62
C LEU A 86 -25.12 -9.63 -0.86
N TYR A 87 -24.59 -8.55 -0.25
CA TYR A 87 -23.15 -8.29 -0.26
C TYR A 87 -22.36 -9.42 0.42
N LEU A 88 -22.82 -9.92 1.58
CA LEU A 88 -22.23 -11.09 2.23
C LEU A 88 -22.22 -12.31 1.31
N VAL A 89 -23.33 -12.62 0.66
CA VAL A 89 -23.42 -13.76 -0.28
C VAL A 89 -22.44 -13.60 -1.43
N GLY A 90 -22.37 -12.41 -2.05
CA GLY A 90 -21.41 -12.12 -3.11
C GLY A 90 -19.94 -12.24 -2.64
N ALA A 91 -19.62 -11.73 -1.46
CA ALA A 91 -18.28 -11.82 -0.88
C ALA A 91 -17.85 -13.27 -0.63
N LEU A 92 -18.74 -14.12 -0.10
CA LEU A 92 -18.48 -15.54 0.08
C LEU A 92 -18.31 -16.28 -1.26
N ALA A 93 -19.13 -15.96 -2.26
CA ALA A 93 -19.04 -16.54 -3.60
C ALA A 93 -17.71 -16.17 -4.29
N GLY A 94 -17.33 -14.90 -4.25
CA GLY A 94 -16.03 -14.43 -4.74
C GLY A 94 -14.86 -15.10 -4.01
N ALA A 95 -14.88 -15.12 -2.67
CA ALA A 95 -13.85 -15.80 -1.88
C ALA A 95 -13.74 -17.30 -2.24
N GLY A 96 -14.87 -17.97 -2.47
CA GLY A 96 -14.89 -19.36 -2.91
C GLY A 96 -14.25 -19.62 -4.28
N ASN A 97 -14.25 -18.62 -5.16
CA ASN A 97 -13.62 -18.68 -6.49
C ASN A 97 -12.15 -18.25 -6.48
N THR A 98 -11.75 -17.34 -5.60
CA THR A 98 -10.41 -16.70 -5.65
C THR A 98 -9.45 -17.11 -4.55
N ALA A 99 -9.93 -17.57 -3.39
CA ALA A 99 -9.08 -17.92 -2.27
C ALA A 99 -8.28 -19.21 -2.53
N GLU A 100 -7.11 -19.36 -1.89
CA GLU A 100 -6.37 -20.62 -1.98
C GLU A 100 -7.24 -21.77 -1.45
N PRO A 101 -7.19 -22.98 -2.05
CA PRO A 101 -8.05 -24.10 -1.65
C PRO A 101 -8.02 -24.46 -0.15
N ARG A 102 -6.90 -24.19 0.54
CA ARG A 102 -6.77 -24.41 1.99
C ARG A 102 -7.64 -23.48 2.86
N PHE A 103 -8.11 -22.36 2.30
CA PHE A 103 -8.98 -21.39 2.97
C PHE A 103 -10.45 -21.55 2.57
N VAL A 104 -10.79 -22.55 1.76
CA VAL A 104 -12.16 -22.82 1.32
C VAL A 104 -12.59 -24.20 1.83
N THR A 105 -13.67 -24.23 2.61
CA THR A 105 -14.25 -25.50 3.08
C THR A 105 -14.74 -26.36 1.90
N SER A 106 -14.53 -27.67 1.97
CA SER A 106 -14.81 -28.60 0.87
C SER A 106 -16.28 -28.64 0.43
N GLY A 107 -17.21 -28.32 1.34
CA GLY A 107 -18.64 -28.27 1.05
C GLY A 107 -19.12 -27.00 0.34
N TRP A 108 -18.27 -25.97 0.22
CA TRP A 108 -18.69 -24.65 -0.29
C TRP A 108 -19.27 -24.71 -1.69
N SER A 109 -18.52 -25.30 -2.63
CA SER A 109 -18.91 -25.31 -4.05
C SER A 109 -20.30 -25.91 -4.25
N ALA A 110 -20.60 -27.05 -3.61
CA ALA A 110 -21.91 -27.69 -3.69
C ALA A 110 -23.03 -26.84 -3.06
N ALA A 111 -22.77 -26.22 -1.90
CA ALA A 111 -23.73 -25.34 -1.26
C ALA A 111 -24.05 -24.10 -2.11
N TRP A 112 -23.03 -23.51 -2.74
CA TRP A 112 -23.21 -22.37 -3.64
C TRP A 112 -24.06 -22.72 -4.86
N ASP A 113 -23.75 -23.83 -5.55
CA ASP A 113 -24.54 -24.26 -6.71
C ASP A 113 -26.01 -24.53 -6.38
N LEU A 114 -26.29 -25.06 -5.18
CA LEU A 114 -27.65 -25.28 -4.69
C LEU A 114 -28.38 -23.98 -4.33
N ALA A 115 -27.64 -22.94 -3.92
CA ALA A 115 -28.16 -21.63 -3.57
C ALA A 115 -28.51 -20.75 -4.77
N VAL A 116 -27.78 -20.88 -5.89
CA VAL A 116 -27.99 -20.08 -7.10
C VAL A 116 -29.44 -20.04 -7.62
N PRO A 117 -30.22 -21.15 -7.71
CA PRO A 117 -31.58 -21.07 -8.23
C PRO A 117 -32.52 -20.28 -7.31
N ASP A 118 -32.25 -20.24 -6.00
CA ASP A 118 -33.04 -19.46 -5.04
C ASP A 118 -32.74 -17.94 -5.14
N LEU A 119 -31.57 -17.57 -5.67
CA LEU A 119 -31.20 -16.19 -5.93
C LEU A 119 -31.77 -15.64 -7.24
N LEU A 120 -31.99 -16.48 -8.26
CA LEU A 120 -32.46 -16.04 -9.58
C LEU A 120 -33.77 -15.21 -9.53
N PRO A 121 -34.82 -15.61 -8.78
CA PRO A 121 -36.05 -14.81 -8.68
C PRO A 121 -35.85 -13.43 -8.04
N LEU A 122 -34.79 -13.24 -7.26
CA LEU A 122 -34.49 -11.97 -6.59
C LEU A 122 -34.00 -10.89 -7.56
N LEU A 123 -33.68 -11.25 -8.82
CA LEU A 123 -33.47 -10.29 -9.91
C LEU A 123 -34.72 -9.47 -10.22
N ASP A 124 -35.90 -9.86 -9.71
CA ASP A 124 -37.15 -9.10 -9.80
C ASP A 124 -37.51 -8.36 -8.49
N ASP A 125 -36.57 -8.22 -7.53
CA ASP A 125 -36.81 -7.46 -6.28
C ASP A 125 -37.30 -6.04 -6.62
N PRO A 126 -38.35 -5.52 -5.94
CA PRO A 126 -38.87 -4.18 -6.21
C PRO A 126 -37.83 -3.06 -6.02
N VAL A 127 -36.80 -3.28 -5.20
CA VAL A 127 -35.73 -2.33 -4.88
C VAL A 127 -34.55 -2.53 -5.84
N ALA A 128 -34.22 -1.50 -6.61
CA ALA A 128 -33.16 -1.55 -7.64
C ALA A 128 -31.77 -1.88 -7.07
N VAL A 129 -31.43 -1.35 -5.89
CA VAL A 129 -30.16 -1.65 -5.22
C VAL A 129 -30.03 -3.15 -4.89
N ASN A 130 -31.12 -3.81 -4.50
CA ASN A 130 -31.12 -5.25 -4.26
C ASN A 130 -30.96 -6.03 -5.57
N ARG A 131 -31.66 -5.64 -6.63
CA ARG A 131 -31.46 -6.27 -7.96
C ARG A 131 -30.01 -6.16 -8.44
N THR A 132 -29.38 -4.99 -8.23
CA THR A 132 -27.97 -4.77 -8.51
C THR A 132 -27.09 -5.74 -7.70
N ALA A 133 -27.29 -5.81 -6.38
CA ALA A 133 -26.50 -6.70 -5.52
C ALA A 133 -26.73 -8.20 -5.81
N VAL A 134 -27.95 -8.61 -6.20
CA VAL A 134 -28.23 -9.98 -6.67
C VAL A 134 -27.47 -10.28 -7.96
N ALA A 135 -27.49 -9.37 -8.93
CA ALA A 135 -26.77 -9.55 -10.18
C ALA A 135 -25.26 -9.65 -9.95
N ASP A 136 -24.71 -8.85 -9.02
CA ASP A 136 -23.30 -8.91 -8.62
C ASP A 136 -22.95 -10.25 -7.96
N ALA A 137 -23.71 -10.71 -6.98
CA ALA A 137 -23.49 -12.01 -6.34
C ALA A 137 -23.60 -13.18 -7.34
N LEU A 138 -24.54 -13.13 -8.29
CA LEU A 138 -24.71 -14.13 -9.33
C LEU A 138 -23.55 -14.15 -10.35
N ALA A 139 -22.75 -13.09 -10.46
CA ALA A 139 -21.57 -13.05 -11.32
C ALA A 139 -20.52 -14.13 -10.96
N GLU A 140 -20.56 -14.62 -9.71
CA GLU A 140 -19.66 -15.63 -9.16
C GLU A 140 -20.15 -17.08 -9.38
N ALA A 141 -21.29 -17.28 -10.05
CA ALA A 141 -21.89 -18.58 -10.33
C ALA A 141 -21.23 -19.31 -11.52
N HIS A 142 -19.89 -19.45 -11.51
CA HIS A 142 -19.10 -19.98 -12.63
C HIS A 142 -19.58 -21.34 -13.17
N ARG A 143 -20.03 -22.26 -12.31
CA ARG A 143 -20.50 -23.60 -12.72
C ARG A 143 -21.89 -23.60 -13.36
N ARG A 144 -22.64 -22.51 -13.23
CA ARG A 144 -23.99 -22.31 -13.79
C ARG A 144 -24.02 -21.11 -14.74
N ALA A 145 -22.88 -20.75 -15.31
CA ALA A 145 -22.73 -19.56 -16.13
C ALA A 145 -23.77 -19.48 -17.26
N ASP A 146 -24.02 -20.56 -18.00
CA ASP A 146 -24.98 -20.56 -19.11
C ASP A 146 -26.42 -20.25 -18.65
N GLU A 147 -26.87 -20.81 -17.53
CA GLU A 147 -28.20 -20.56 -16.97
C GLU A 147 -28.32 -19.12 -16.47
N VAL A 148 -27.35 -18.67 -15.67
CA VAL A 148 -27.36 -17.35 -15.05
C VAL A 148 -27.28 -16.26 -16.12
N ILE A 149 -26.42 -16.41 -17.13
CA ILE A 149 -26.33 -15.47 -18.26
C ILE A 149 -27.68 -15.32 -18.97
N ALA A 150 -28.40 -16.42 -19.20
CA ALA A 150 -29.70 -16.37 -19.87
C ALA A 150 -30.71 -15.51 -19.09
N VAL A 151 -30.75 -15.67 -17.75
CA VAL A 151 -31.63 -14.89 -16.88
C VAL A 151 -31.20 -13.42 -16.79
N LEU A 152 -29.91 -13.13 -16.64
CA LEU A 152 -29.39 -11.76 -16.60
C LEU A 152 -29.71 -10.99 -17.89
N ARG A 153 -29.60 -11.64 -19.05
CA ARG A 153 -29.95 -11.04 -20.34
C ARG A 153 -31.45 -10.81 -20.49
N ALA A 154 -32.29 -11.75 -20.06
CA ALA A 154 -33.73 -11.54 -20.04
C ALA A 154 -34.13 -10.37 -19.12
N ARG A 155 -33.46 -10.22 -17.97
CA ARG A 155 -33.67 -9.08 -17.06
C ARG A 155 -33.24 -7.76 -17.70
N TRP A 156 -32.13 -7.72 -18.42
CA TRP A 156 -31.64 -6.52 -19.11
C TRP A 156 -32.67 -5.91 -20.08
N ASP A 157 -33.46 -6.74 -20.77
CA ASP A 157 -34.45 -6.27 -21.75
C ASP A 157 -35.61 -5.49 -21.11
N VAL A 158 -35.89 -5.72 -19.82
CA VAL A 158 -37.01 -5.11 -19.09
C VAL A 158 -36.59 -4.23 -17.91
N GLU A 159 -35.29 -4.16 -17.59
CA GLU A 159 -34.78 -3.40 -16.45
C GLU A 159 -34.86 -1.88 -16.68
N PRO A 160 -35.63 -1.13 -15.86
CA PRO A 160 -35.72 0.32 -15.98
C PRO A 160 -34.58 1.07 -15.29
N ASP A 161 -33.92 0.48 -14.28
CA ASP A 161 -32.89 1.17 -13.50
C ASP A 161 -31.53 1.18 -14.23
N PRO A 162 -30.95 2.36 -14.55
CA PRO A 162 -29.69 2.45 -15.28
C PRO A 162 -28.51 1.78 -14.57
N GLN A 163 -28.44 1.83 -13.24
CA GLN A 163 -27.31 1.24 -12.51
C GLN A 163 -27.39 -0.29 -12.51
N THR A 164 -28.58 -0.83 -12.29
CA THR A 164 -28.85 -2.27 -12.39
C THR A 164 -28.51 -2.77 -13.80
N ARG A 165 -28.89 -2.02 -14.85
CA ARG A 165 -28.52 -2.32 -16.24
C ARG A 165 -27.01 -2.49 -16.41
N LEU A 166 -26.21 -1.52 -15.92
CA LEU A 166 -24.74 -1.62 -16.00
C LEU A 166 -24.20 -2.85 -15.28
N GLN A 167 -24.71 -3.15 -14.08
CA GLN A 167 -24.30 -4.35 -13.34
C GLN A 167 -24.62 -5.64 -14.10
N LEU A 168 -25.78 -5.74 -14.76
CA LEU A 168 -26.14 -6.93 -15.56
C LEU A 168 -25.12 -7.19 -16.68
N ILE A 169 -24.62 -6.15 -17.34
CA ILE A 169 -23.56 -6.27 -18.36
C ILE A 169 -22.27 -6.80 -17.73
N ASP A 170 -21.87 -6.22 -16.59
CA ASP A 170 -20.64 -6.60 -15.90
C ASP A 170 -20.69 -8.07 -15.43
N SER A 171 -21.82 -8.49 -14.85
CA SER A 171 -22.06 -9.87 -14.41
C SER A 171 -22.04 -10.86 -15.57
N VAL A 172 -22.65 -10.53 -16.73
CA VAL A 172 -22.54 -11.35 -17.94
C VAL A 172 -21.09 -11.45 -18.40
N GLY A 173 -20.33 -10.34 -18.37
CA GLY A 173 -18.91 -10.33 -18.69
C GLY A 173 -18.08 -11.29 -17.84
N SER A 174 -18.28 -11.26 -16.51
CA SER A 174 -17.60 -12.16 -15.57
C SER A 174 -17.92 -13.64 -15.84
N LEU A 175 -19.18 -13.98 -16.13
CA LEU A 175 -19.60 -15.35 -16.38
C LEU A 175 -19.22 -15.88 -17.78
N THR A 176 -19.05 -14.99 -18.78
CA THR A 176 -18.82 -15.40 -20.18
C THR A 176 -17.56 -16.26 -20.34
N ALA A 177 -16.53 -16.04 -19.52
CA ALA A 177 -15.32 -16.86 -19.53
C ALA A 177 -15.58 -18.33 -19.13
N HIS A 178 -16.64 -18.58 -18.35
CA HIS A 178 -17.03 -19.88 -17.81
C HIS A 178 -18.20 -20.53 -18.56
N ALA A 179 -18.82 -19.79 -19.49
CA ALA A 179 -19.94 -20.27 -20.30
C ALA A 179 -19.50 -21.26 -21.39
N GLY A 180 -20.33 -22.27 -21.64
CA GLY A 180 -20.22 -23.18 -22.78
C GLY A 180 -21.08 -22.71 -23.95
N GLU A 181 -22.40 -22.87 -23.83
CA GLU A 181 -23.37 -22.60 -24.89
C GLU A 181 -23.59 -21.10 -25.13
N GLN A 182 -23.63 -20.30 -24.07
CA GLN A 182 -23.89 -18.86 -24.11
C GLN A 182 -22.66 -18.03 -24.48
N ARG A 183 -21.46 -18.63 -24.58
CA ARG A 183 -20.22 -17.88 -24.72
C ARG A 183 -20.20 -17.00 -25.97
N SER A 184 -20.44 -17.58 -27.14
CA SER A 184 -20.36 -16.84 -28.42
C SER A 184 -21.41 -15.73 -28.49
N THR A 185 -22.65 -16.07 -28.14
CA THR A 185 -23.78 -15.12 -28.20
C THR A 185 -23.62 -13.98 -27.19
N SER A 186 -23.00 -14.23 -26.04
CA SER A 186 -22.69 -13.19 -25.04
C SER A 186 -21.59 -12.25 -25.52
N LEU A 187 -20.52 -12.77 -26.14
CA LEU A 187 -19.49 -11.92 -26.73
C LEU A 187 -20.04 -11.02 -27.83
N ASP A 188 -20.91 -11.54 -28.69
CA ASP A 188 -21.54 -10.75 -29.76
C ASP A 188 -22.49 -9.69 -29.20
N TRP A 189 -23.25 -10.04 -28.15
CA TRP A 189 -24.09 -9.08 -27.42
C TRP A 189 -23.27 -7.95 -26.79
N LEU A 190 -22.16 -8.27 -26.12
CA LEU A 190 -21.27 -7.28 -25.52
C LEU A 190 -20.63 -6.35 -26.58
N ARG A 191 -20.20 -6.90 -27.74
CA ARG A 191 -19.69 -6.07 -28.86
C ARG A 191 -20.76 -5.13 -29.41
N HIS A 192 -21.99 -5.61 -29.55
CA HIS A 192 -23.10 -4.76 -29.99
C HIS A 192 -23.36 -3.59 -29.03
N LEU A 193 -23.33 -3.84 -27.72
CA LEU A 193 -23.45 -2.81 -26.69
C LEU A 193 -22.29 -1.80 -26.73
N MET A 194 -21.07 -2.25 -27.01
CA MET A 194 -19.90 -1.40 -27.17
C MET A 194 -20.04 -0.41 -28.35
N ASP A 195 -20.65 -0.84 -29.46
CA ASP A 195 -20.70 -0.05 -30.70
C ASP A 195 -21.82 0.99 -30.73
N ALA A 196 -23.02 0.68 -30.20
CA ALA A 196 -24.24 1.43 -30.52
C ALA A 196 -25.02 1.96 -29.32
N ALA A 197 -24.54 1.77 -28.08
CA ALA A 197 -25.28 2.16 -26.88
C ALA A 197 -24.85 3.53 -26.31
N ASP A 198 -25.49 3.92 -25.20
CA ASP A 198 -25.13 5.11 -24.42
C ASP A 198 -23.68 5.03 -23.88
N PRO A 199 -23.03 6.18 -23.61
CA PRO A 199 -21.62 6.22 -23.18
C PRO A 199 -21.27 5.28 -22.01
N SER A 200 -22.11 5.19 -20.98
CA SER A 200 -21.88 4.29 -19.84
C SER A 200 -21.97 2.81 -20.21
N VAL A 201 -22.95 2.43 -21.02
CA VAL A 201 -23.13 1.06 -21.51
C VAL A 201 -21.94 0.64 -22.37
N ARG A 202 -21.43 1.54 -23.23
CA ARG A 202 -20.25 1.28 -24.06
C ARG A 202 -19.01 0.97 -23.21
N LEU A 203 -18.75 1.76 -22.16
CA LEU A 203 -17.59 1.55 -21.28
C LEU A 203 -17.70 0.27 -20.46
N VAL A 204 -18.88 -0.03 -19.91
CA VAL A 204 -19.09 -1.28 -19.15
C VAL A 204 -19.04 -2.50 -20.06
N ALA A 205 -19.49 -2.39 -21.32
CA ALA A 205 -19.31 -3.44 -22.31
C ALA A 205 -17.82 -3.72 -22.61
N VAL A 206 -16.98 -2.68 -22.72
CA VAL A 206 -15.53 -2.84 -22.85
C VAL A 206 -14.93 -3.56 -21.64
N GLN A 207 -15.34 -3.18 -20.42
CA GLN A 207 -14.91 -3.87 -19.19
C GLN A 207 -15.31 -5.35 -19.20
N ALA A 208 -16.57 -5.64 -19.52
CA ALA A 208 -17.12 -6.99 -19.58
C ALA A 208 -16.38 -7.85 -20.62
N LEU A 209 -16.10 -7.32 -21.81
CA LEU A 209 -15.33 -8.00 -22.86
C LEU A 209 -13.92 -8.35 -22.40
N ARG A 210 -13.25 -7.44 -21.70
CA ARG A 210 -11.90 -7.69 -21.16
C ARG A 210 -11.85 -8.76 -20.09
N ARG A 211 -12.89 -8.85 -19.25
CA ARG A 211 -13.03 -9.96 -18.29
C ARG A 211 -13.34 -11.28 -18.97
N ALA A 212 -14.20 -11.27 -19.98
CA ALA A 212 -14.56 -12.46 -20.76
C ALA A 212 -13.39 -13.03 -21.58
N LEU A 213 -12.45 -12.17 -22.00
CA LEU A 213 -11.32 -12.49 -22.88
C LEU A 213 -9.99 -11.98 -22.27
N PRO A 214 -9.55 -12.54 -21.13
CA PRO A 214 -8.33 -12.09 -20.47
C PRO A 214 -7.12 -12.30 -21.38
N GLY A 215 -6.30 -11.25 -21.53
CA GLY A 215 -5.11 -11.26 -22.39
C GLY A 215 -5.37 -11.09 -23.88
N GLN A 216 -6.63 -10.94 -24.33
CA GLN A 216 -6.97 -10.66 -25.72
C GLN A 216 -7.52 -9.23 -25.85
N ASP A 217 -6.62 -8.25 -25.86
CA ASP A 217 -6.98 -6.84 -26.00
C ASP A 217 -7.25 -6.49 -27.48
N ASP A 218 -8.40 -5.87 -27.76
CA ASP A 218 -8.77 -5.39 -29.10
C ASP A 218 -8.57 -3.88 -29.16
N THR A 219 -7.92 -3.39 -30.22
CA THR A 219 -7.76 -1.95 -30.49
C THR A 219 -9.11 -1.19 -30.53
N ALA A 220 -10.21 -1.87 -30.85
CA ALA A 220 -11.56 -1.30 -30.80
C ALA A 220 -11.97 -0.87 -29.38
N TYR A 221 -11.45 -1.54 -28.34
CA TYR A 221 -11.73 -1.19 -26.93
C TYR A 221 -11.14 0.18 -26.60
N ALA A 222 -9.85 0.38 -26.86
CA ALA A 222 -9.18 1.64 -26.61
C ALA A 222 -9.76 2.80 -27.45
N ARG A 223 -10.14 2.51 -28.71
CA ARG A 223 -10.83 3.48 -29.58
C ARG A 223 -12.17 3.90 -28.99
N THR A 224 -13.02 2.94 -28.59
CA THR A 224 -14.33 3.21 -27.99
C THR A 224 -14.20 4.03 -26.71
N VAL A 225 -13.28 3.66 -25.82
CA VAL A 225 -13.04 4.40 -24.58
C VAL A 225 -12.58 5.83 -24.89
N SER A 226 -11.64 5.99 -25.83
CA SER A 226 -11.16 7.31 -26.25
C SER A 226 -12.28 8.18 -26.83
N GLU A 227 -13.13 7.62 -27.71
CA GLU A 227 -14.29 8.32 -28.27
C GLU A 227 -15.26 8.77 -27.18
N VAL A 228 -15.62 7.87 -26.26
CA VAL A 228 -16.54 8.18 -25.15
C VAL A 228 -15.97 9.28 -24.25
N LEU A 229 -14.71 9.14 -23.84
CA LEU A 229 -14.03 10.12 -23.00
C LEU A 229 -13.94 11.49 -23.67
N SER A 230 -13.84 11.53 -25.01
CA SER A 230 -13.64 12.75 -25.80
C SER A 230 -14.93 13.44 -26.21
N GLY A 231 -15.99 12.66 -26.44
CA GLY A 231 -17.24 13.16 -27.03
C GLY A 231 -18.38 13.34 -26.04
N SER A 232 -18.25 12.91 -24.79
CA SER A 232 -19.36 12.95 -23.82
C SER A 232 -18.93 13.59 -22.49
N GLU A 233 -19.88 14.11 -21.71
CA GLU A 233 -19.59 14.65 -20.38
C GLU A 233 -19.34 13.51 -19.37
N PRO A 234 -18.45 13.68 -18.37
CA PRO A 234 -18.12 12.64 -17.39
C PRO A 234 -19.32 12.04 -16.66
N THR A 235 -20.37 12.82 -16.41
CA THR A 235 -21.63 12.36 -15.77
C THR A 235 -22.38 11.31 -16.58
N THR A 236 -22.09 11.16 -17.88
CA THR A 236 -22.74 10.20 -18.79
C THR A 236 -22.02 8.85 -18.84
N TRP A 237 -20.79 8.76 -18.34
CA TRP A 237 -19.95 7.55 -18.42
C TRP A 237 -20.25 6.54 -17.30
N ARG A 238 -20.79 7.00 -16.18
CA ARG A 238 -21.24 6.13 -15.08
C ARG A 238 -22.39 6.79 -14.29
N PRO A 239 -23.64 6.65 -14.75
CA PRO A 239 -24.80 7.18 -14.04
C PRO A 239 -25.02 6.43 -12.71
N GLY A 240 -25.17 7.15 -11.61
CA GLY A 240 -25.54 6.60 -10.30
C GLY A 240 -24.40 6.55 -9.28
N GLY A 241 -24.45 7.48 -8.32
CA GLY A 241 -23.88 7.36 -6.95
C GLY A 241 -22.36 7.31 -6.74
N GLY A 242 -21.55 6.97 -7.74
CA GLY A 242 -20.10 6.90 -7.60
C GLY A 242 -19.44 8.28 -7.53
N ALA A 243 -18.38 8.43 -6.73
CA ALA A 243 -17.56 9.64 -6.75
C ALA A 243 -17.00 9.89 -8.16
N ALA A 244 -17.11 11.13 -8.66
CA ALA A 244 -16.67 11.50 -10.00
C ALA A 244 -15.17 11.19 -10.22
N GLU A 245 -14.35 11.36 -9.18
CA GLU A 245 -12.93 10.98 -9.17
C GLU A 245 -12.71 9.50 -9.51
N ALA A 246 -13.39 8.60 -8.80
CA ALA A 246 -13.29 7.16 -9.01
C ALA A 246 -13.77 6.74 -10.40
N THR A 247 -14.79 7.43 -10.93
CA THR A 247 -15.30 7.21 -12.28
C THR A 247 -14.27 7.56 -13.35
N VAL A 248 -13.56 8.68 -13.20
CA VAL A 248 -12.50 9.07 -14.15
C VAL A 248 -11.34 8.10 -14.14
N VAL A 249 -10.87 7.70 -12.95
CA VAL A 249 -9.77 6.72 -12.80
C VAL A 249 -10.15 5.38 -13.44
N TRP A 250 -11.36 4.90 -13.17
CA TRP A 250 -11.90 3.69 -13.77
C TRP A 250 -11.92 3.78 -15.31
N ALA A 251 -12.50 4.84 -15.87
CA ALA A 251 -12.66 4.98 -17.31
C ALA A 251 -11.31 5.10 -18.03
N LEU A 252 -10.33 5.82 -17.46
CA LEU A 252 -8.95 5.87 -17.98
C LEU A 252 -8.24 4.52 -17.89
N GLY A 253 -8.56 3.72 -16.87
CA GLY A 253 -8.09 2.33 -16.73
C GLY A 253 -8.51 1.45 -17.91
N LEU A 254 -9.72 1.65 -18.44
CA LEU A 254 -10.25 0.90 -19.59
C LEU A 254 -9.46 1.09 -20.90
N LEU A 255 -8.55 2.07 -20.99
CA LEU A 255 -7.63 2.16 -22.13
C LEU A 255 -6.57 1.03 -22.14
N GLY A 256 -6.37 0.31 -21.02
CA GLY A 256 -5.53 -0.89 -20.98
C GLY A 256 -4.08 -0.65 -21.37
N ALA A 257 -3.62 -1.33 -22.43
CA ALA A 257 -2.25 -1.21 -22.92
C ALA A 257 -2.03 0.06 -23.79
N ASP A 258 -3.08 0.78 -24.17
CA ASP A 258 -2.98 2.04 -24.93
C ASP A 258 -2.48 3.19 -24.02
N ARG A 259 -1.16 3.23 -23.85
CA ARG A 259 -0.46 4.20 -22.99
C ARG A 259 -0.59 5.62 -23.51
N GLU A 260 -0.47 5.81 -24.81
CA GLU A 260 -0.56 7.11 -25.47
C GLU A 260 -1.98 7.66 -25.35
N GLY A 261 -3.00 6.88 -25.72
CA GLY A 261 -4.41 7.28 -25.56
C GLY A 261 -4.75 7.59 -24.10
N ARG A 262 -4.22 6.82 -23.14
CA ARG A 262 -4.42 7.11 -21.71
C ARG A 262 -3.78 8.42 -21.28
N ALA A 263 -2.55 8.70 -21.70
CA ALA A 263 -1.89 9.93 -21.35
C ALA A 263 -2.59 11.15 -21.98
N ASP A 264 -3.03 11.03 -23.23
CA ASP A 264 -3.77 12.06 -23.96
C ASP A 264 -5.10 12.38 -23.27
N ALA A 265 -5.89 11.35 -22.95
CA ALA A 265 -7.14 11.50 -22.22
C ALA A 265 -6.91 12.11 -20.83
N THR A 266 -5.89 11.66 -20.11
CA THR A 266 -5.52 12.21 -18.79
C THR A 266 -5.18 13.69 -18.88
N ARG A 267 -4.34 14.11 -19.85
CA ARG A 267 -3.97 15.52 -20.06
C ARG A 267 -5.18 16.39 -20.36
N ARG A 268 -6.14 15.91 -21.15
CA ARG A 268 -7.38 16.65 -21.43
C ARG A 268 -8.22 16.81 -20.16
N LEU A 269 -8.42 15.73 -19.40
CA LEU A 269 -9.27 15.74 -18.21
C LEU A 269 -8.68 16.56 -17.05
N LEU A 270 -7.35 16.70 -16.99
CA LEU A 270 -6.69 17.67 -16.10
C LEU A 270 -7.09 19.13 -16.39
N GLY A 271 -7.52 19.44 -17.61
CA GLY A 271 -8.02 20.76 -18.00
C GLY A 271 -9.53 20.94 -17.89
N HIS A 272 -10.26 19.98 -17.32
CA HIS A 272 -11.72 20.00 -17.27
C HIS A 272 -12.26 21.06 -16.29
N ARG A 273 -13.44 21.62 -16.56
CA ARG A 273 -14.08 22.66 -15.72
C ARG A 273 -14.45 22.16 -14.32
N ASP A 274 -14.85 20.90 -14.21
CA ASP A 274 -15.26 20.26 -12.97
C ASP A 274 -14.04 19.84 -12.13
N PRO A 275 -13.88 20.34 -10.89
CA PRO A 275 -12.77 19.99 -10.01
C PRO A 275 -12.67 18.50 -9.68
N SER A 276 -13.79 17.78 -9.56
CA SER A 276 -13.77 16.34 -9.25
C SER A 276 -13.29 15.49 -10.43
N VAL A 277 -13.50 15.98 -11.66
CA VAL A 277 -12.94 15.34 -12.86
C VAL A 277 -11.43 15.56 -12.93
N ARG A 278 -10.97 16.77 -12.60
CA ARG A 278 -9.53 17.07 -12.48
C ARG A 278 -8.87 16.23 -11.39
N ALA A 279 -9.53 16.03 -10.24
CA ALA A 279 -9.05 15.15 -9.17
C ALA A 279 -8.81 13.72 -9.66
N GLY A 280 -9.79 13.13 -10.37
CA GLY A 280 -9.63 11.79 -10.94
C GLY A 280 -8.52 11.71 -11.99
N ALA A 281 -8.36 12.74 -12.81
CA ALA A 281 -7.26 12.83 -13.77
C ALA A 281 -5.89 13.00 -13.09
N LEU A 282 -5.83 13.74 -11.98
CA LEU A 282 -4.62 13.86 -11.15
C LEU A 282 -4.23 12.51 -10.55
N GLN A 283 -5.19 11.75 -9.99
CA GLN A 283 -4.93 10.41 -9.48
C GLN A 283 -4.46 9.47 -10.61
N ALA A 284 -5.12 9.48 -11.78
CA ALA A 284 -4.71 8.65 -12.92
C ALA A 284 -3.31 9.02 -13.44
N ALA A 285 -2.97 10.32 -13.46
CA ALA A 285 -1.61 10.75 -13.74
C ALA A 285 -0.65 10.17 -12.69
N ALA A 286 -0.93 10.36 -11.40
CA ALA A 286 -0.07 9.86 -10.33
C ALA A 286 0.17 8.34 -10.39
N GLN A 287 -0.85 7.55 -10.74
CA GLN A 287 -0.74 6.12 -11.03
C GLN A 287 0.24 5.83 -12.18
N ALA A 288 0.19 6.61 -13.26
CA ALA A 288 1.13 6.47 -14.37
C ALA A 288 2.57 6.87 -13.97
N LEU A 289 2.75 7.98 -13.26
CA LEU A 289 4.07 8.45 -12.80
C LEU A 289 4.72 7.49 -11.78
N SER A 290 3.91 6.85 -10.92
CA SER A 290 4.39 5.86 -9.95
C SER A 290 4.72 4.51 -10.57
N ALA A 291 4.08 4.17 -11.70
CA ALA A 291 4.36 2.96 -12.46
C ALA A 291 5.55 3.11 -13.40
N ARG A 292 5.65 4.22 -14.15
CA ARG A 292 6.60 4.37 -15.26
C ARG A 292 7.46 5.62 -15.16
N ARG A 293 8.73 5.50 -15.56
CA ARG A 293 9.68 6.62 -15.62
C ARG A 293 9.35 7.58 -16.77
N SER A 294 9.03 7.07 -17.95
CA SER A 294 8.63 7.89 -19.11
C SER A 294 7.40 8.77 -18.86
N ALA A 295 6.45 8.29 -18.03
CA ALA A 295 5.25 9.04 -17.67
C ALA A 295 5.56 10.36 -16.93
N VAL A 296 6.73 10.47 -16.28
CA VAL A 296 7.15 11.70 -15.61
C VAL A 296 7.32 12.83 -16.62
N ALA A 297 8.06 12.60 -17.72
CA ALA A 297 8.26 13.61 -18.75
C ALA A 297 6.94 13.96 -19.48
N GLU A 298 6.06 12.95 -19.64
CA GLU A 298 4.80 13.05 -20.37
C GLU A 298 3.71 13.83 -19.62
N LEU A 299 3.55 13.57 -18.31
CA LEU A 299 2.38 14.01 -17.54
C LEU A 299 2.70 15.02 -16.43
N LEU A 300 3.92 15.01 -15.86
CA LEU A 300 4.28 15.91 -14.76
C LEU A 300 4.05 17.40 -15.09
N PRO A 301 4.35 17.90 -16.32
CA PRO A 301 4.06 19.29 -16.65
C PRO A 301 2.57 19.66 -16.58
N SER A 302 1.66 18.72 -16.87
CA SER A 302 0.22 18.96 -16.77
C SER A 302 -0.24 18.91 -15.32
N VAL A 303 0.31 18.00 -14.50
CA VAL A 303 0.07 17.95 -13.06
C VAL A 303 0.53 19.23 -12.37
N ALA A 304 1.69 19.76 -12.74
CA ALA A 304 2.24 20.96 -12.12
C ALA A 304 1.37 22.23 -12.32
N ARG A 305 0.56 22.29 -13.39
CA ARG A 305 -0.40 23.38 -13.58
C ARG A 305 -1.48 23.40 -12.48
N ALA A 306 -1.79 22.25 -11.90
CA ALA A 306 -2.75 22.14 -10.80
C ALA A 306 -2.23 22.67 -9.45
N LEU A 307 -0.96 23.11 -9.35
CA LEU A 307 -0.49 23.87 -8.18
C LEU A 307 -1.26 25.18 -7.99
N SER A 308 -1.86 25.71 -9.06
CA SER A 308 -2.71 26.92 -9.04
C SER A 308 -4.19 26.59 -9.23
N ASP A 309 -4.61 25.34 -8.98
CA ASP A 309 -6.01 24.94 -9.11
C ASP A 309 -6.90 25.71 -8.12
N PRO A 310 -8.11 26.16 -8.52
CA PRO A 310 -9.06 26.77 -7.59
C PRO A 310 -9.43 25.84 -6.42
N ASP A 311 -9.48 24.52 -6.67
CA ASP A 311 -9.80 23.53 -5.65
C ASP A 311 -8.58 23.20 -4.77
N PRO A 312 -8.69 23.33 -3.43
CA PRO A 312 -7.57 23.07 -2.51
C PRO A 312 -7.13 21.61 -2.49
N GLY A 313 -8.04 20.66 -2.70
CA GLY A 313 -7.72 19.23 -2.78
C GLY A 313 -6.82 18.93 -3.98
N ASN A 314 -7.14 19.52 -5.13
CA ASN A 314 -6.32 19.41 -6.34
C ASN A 314 -4.93 20.04 -6.17
N ARG A 315 -4.82 21.23 -5.53
CA ARG A 315 -3.53 21.85 -5.23
C ARG A 315 -2.67 20.98 -4.32
N LEU A 316 -3.26 20.44 -3.26
CA LEU A 316 -2.60 19.51 -2.36
C LEU A 316 -2.07 18.29 -3.12
N PHE A 317 -2.92 17.69 -3.96
CA PHE A 317 -2.59 16.45 -4.63
C PHE A 317 -1.48 16.68 -5.66
N ALA A 318 -1.54 17.80 -6.39
CA ALA A 318 -0.47 18.23 -7.29
C ALA A 318 0.86 18.43 -6.55
N ALA A 319 0.87 19.16 -5.43
CA ALA A 319 2.08 19.36 -4.63
C ALA A 319 2.67 18.03 -4.12
N ARG A 320 1.79 17.08 -3.74
CA ARG A 320 2.21 15.72 -3.35
C ARG A 320 2.84 14.96 -4.52
N VAL A 321 2.23 14.99 -5.71
CA VAL A 321 2.80 14.33 -6.89
C VAL A 321 4.16 14.93 -7.26
N LEU A 322 4.30 16.26 -7.17
CA LEU A 322 5.60 16.91 -7.39
C LEU A 322 6.64 16.51 -6.34
N GLY A 323 6.27 16.42 -5.06
CA GLY A 323 7.18 15.95 -4.01
C GLY A 323 7.58 14.48 -4.19
N MET A 324 6.65 13.63 -4.62
CA MET A 324 6.91 12.25 -5.01
C MET A 324 7.97 12.19 -6.12
N CYS A 325 7.86 13.05 -7.14
CA CYS A 325 8.78 13.07 -8.29
C CYS A 325 10.15 13.72 -8.02
N GLY A 326 10.38 14.26 -6.83
CA GLY A 326 11.70 14.74 -6.39
C GLY A 326 12.35 15.71 -7.38
N HIS A 327 13.59 15.41 -7.79
CA HIS A 327 14.36 16.27 -8.70
C HIS A 327 13.69 16.53 -10.05
N ALA A 328 12.82 15.64 -10.55
CA ALA A 328 12.10 15.88 -11.79
C ALA A 328 11.16 17.10 -11.70
N SER A 329 10.79 17.50 -10.48
CA SER A 329 9.94 18.65 -10.20
C SER A 329 10.70 19.98 -10.11
N LEU A 330 12.02 19.98 -10.31
CA LEU A 330 12.86 21.19 -10.26
C LEU A 330 12.34 22.38 -11.09
N PRO A 331 11.78 22.20 -12.30
CA PRO A 331 11.24 23.32 -13.09
C PRO A 331 10.12 24.11 -12.40
N TRP A 332 9.47 23.55 -11.37
CA TRP A 332 8.36 24.18 -10.64
C TRP A 332 8.73 24.55 -9.19
N ALA A 333 10.02 24.57 -8.84
CA ALA A 333 10.48 24.93 -7.50
C ALA A 333 9.99 26.32 -7.05
N ASP A 334 9.94 27.29 -7.96
CA ASP A 334 9.44 28.64 -7.66
C ASP A 334 7.93 28.66 -7.35
N ALA A 335 7.13 27.86 -8.05
CA ALA A 335 5.70 27.73 -7.78
C ALA A 335 5.46 27.05 -6.42
N LEU A 336 6.23 26.00 -6.10
CA LEU A 336 6.20 25.34 -4.79
C LEU A 336 6.63 26.31 -3.67
N ALA A 337 7.68 27.10 -3.88
CA ALA A 337 8.12 28.12 -2.93
C ALA A 337 7.04 29.18 -2.69
N ALA A 338 6.37 29.67 -3.74
CA ALA A 338 5.29 30.63 -3.64
C ALA A 338 4.12 30.11 -2.77
N MET A 339 3.75 28.83 -2.90
CA MET A 339 2.74 28.19 -2.03
C MET A 339 3.14 28.22 -0.55
N VAL A 340 4.42 28.00 -0.24
CA VAL A 340 4.92 27.99 1.14
C VAL A 340 4.98 29.39 1.75
N THR A 341 5.21 30.44 0.95
CA THR A 341 5.40 31.82 1.43
C THR A 341 4.14 32.64 1.65
N ASN A 342 2.96 32.21 1.15
CA ASN A 342 1.70 32.96 1.25
C ASN A 342 1.05 32.88 2.66
N ASP A 343 1.80 33.31 3.68
CA ASP A 343 1.49 33.15 5.11
C ASP A 343 0.60 34.27 5.70
N GLU A 344 0.12 35.24 4.91
CA GLU A 344 -0.33 36.54 5.44
C GLU A 344 -1.87 36.76 5.53
N GLY A 345 -2.69 35.72 5.39
CA GLY A 345 -4.15 35.84 5.49
C GLY A 345 -4.74 35.19 6.75
N GLU A 346 -5.00 35.97 7.80
CA GLU A 346 -5.81 35.55 8.95
C GLU A 346 -7.24 35.18 8.49
N GLY A 347 -7.48 33.90 8.20
CA GLY A 347 -8.80 33.37 7.84
C GLY A 347 -8.77 32.20 6.84
N GLU A 348 -7.79 32.14 5.94
CA GLU A 348 -7.65 31.07 4.92
C GLU A 348 -6.59 30.00 5.29
N GLY A 349 -5.82 30.23 6.35
CA GLY A 349 -4.60 29.49 6.66
C GLY A 349 -4.76 28.01 7.06
N GLU A 350 -5.91 27.57 7.57
CA GLU A 350 -6.08 26.17 8.00
C GLU A 350 -6.42 25.21 6.87
N ALA A 351 -7.28 25.62 5.92
CA ALA A 351 -7.70 24.75 4.81
C ALA A 351 -6.57 24.51 3.79
N ASP A 352 -5.66 25.48 3.63
CA ASP A 352 -4.53 25.40 2.70
C ASP A 352 -3.27 24.79 3.36
N LEU A 353 -3.25 24.63 4.69
CA LEU A 353 -2.10 24.09 5.44
C LEU A 353 -1.61 22.74 4.90
N PRO A 354 -2.49 21.76 4.58
CA PRO A 354 -2.06 20.49 4.00
C PRO A 354 -1.33 20.66 2.65
N ALA A 355 -1.84 21.51 1.74
CA ALA A 355 -1.20 21.76 0.45
C ALA A 355 0.19 22.39 0.63
N ARG A 356 0.32 23.33 1.58
CA ARG A 356 1.61 23.95 1.94
C ARG A 356 2.58 22.94 2.58
N SER A 357 2.09 22.01 3.40
CA SER A 357 2.92 20.92 3.96
C SER A 357 3.50 20.04 2.85
N HIS A 358 2.70 19.71 1.83
CA HIS A 358 3.18 18.96 0.67
C HIS A 358 4.13 19.77 -0.23
N ALA A 359 3.89 21.07 -0.42
CA ALA A 359 4.83 21.94 -1.13
C ALA A 359 6.18 22.06 -0.41
N LEU A 360 6.15 22.16 0.93
CA LEU A 360 7.34 22.18 1.77
C LEU A 360 8.12 20.86 1.70
N TRP A 361 7.42 19.72 1.74
CA TRP A 361 8.01 18.41 1.50
C TRP A 361 8.60 18.26 0.11
N ALA A 362 7.92 18.76 -0.93
CA ALA A 362 8.46 18.78 -2.27
C ALA A 362 9.78 19.55 -2.32
N LEU A 363 9.83 20.79 -1.82
CA LEU A 363 11.08 21.57 -1.77
C LEU A 363 12.21 20.85 -1.01
N SER A 364 11.89 20.16 0.10
CA SER A 364 12.86 19.32 0.82
C SER A 364 13.39 18.18 -0.06
N ARG A 365 12.50 17.47 -0.77
CA ARG A 365 12.85 16.42 -1.73
C ARG A 365 13.71 16.92 -2.91
N LEU A 366 13.54 18.18 -3.31
CA LEU A 366 14.37 18.84 -4.33
C LEU A 366 15.76 19.23 -3.79
N GLY A 367 15.96 19.27 -2.46
CA GLY A 367 17.13 19.87 -1.83
C GLY A 367 17.13 21.40 -1.87
N ASP A 368 15.96 22.03 -2.02
CA ASP A 368 15.83 23.49 -2.11
C ASP A 368 15.85 24.13 -0.72
N VAL A 369 16.85 24.99 -0.48
CA VAL A 369 17.07 25.66 0.83
C VAL A 369 15.89 26.52 1.28
N ARG A 370 15.00 26.94 0.38
CA ARG A 370 13.80 27.72 0.72
C ARG A 370 12.82 26.96 1.61
N CYS A 371 12.95 25.63 1.73
CA CYS A 371 12.18 24.85 2.70
C CYS A 371 12.62 25.07 4.16
N VAL A 372 13.87 25.47 4.41
CA VAL A 372 14.49 25.40 5.75
C VAL A 372 13.87 26.41 6.71
N ALA A 373 13.78 27.69 6.32
CA ALA A 373 13.25 28.73 7.21
C ALA A 373 11.74 28.56 7.52
N PRO A 374 10.86 28.26 6.54
CA PRO A 374 9.47 27.91 6.82
C PRO A 374 9.31 26.69 7.73
N LEU A 375 10.11 25.64 7.53
CA LEU A 375 10.09 24.45 8.39
C LEU A 375 10.52 24.81 9.83
N ALA A 376 11.58 25.61 10.00
CA ALA A 376 12.03 26.07 11.31
C ALA A 376 10.93 26.85 12.06
N ARG A 377 10.19 27.73 11.36
CA ARG A 377 9.04 28.46 11.94
C ARG A 377 7.94 27.50 12.40
N ARG A 378 7.58 26.51 11.58
CA ARG A 378 6.55 25.50 11.93
C ARG A 378 6.97 24.64 13.13
N LEU A 379 8.23 24.25 13.20
CA LEU A 379 8.77 23.49 14.34
C LEU A 379 8.71 24.29 15.64
N GLY A 380 8.98 25.60 15.57
CA GLY A 380 8.89 26.52 16.71
C GLY A 380 7.47 26.99 17.06
N GLY A 381 6.47 26.73 16.20
CA GLY A 381 5.08 27.11 16.40
C GLY A 381 4.28 26.08 17.22
N ALA A 382 3.01 26.39 17.51
CA ALA A 382 2.13 25.46 18.23
C ALA A 382 1.88 24.16 17.44
N ARG A 383 1.64 24.27 16.13
CA ARG A 383 1.40 23.16 15.21
C ARG A 383 2.51 23.06 14.16
N THR A 384 3.03 21.85 13.96
CA THR A 384 4.01 21.53 12.90
C THR A 384 3.36 21.35 11.54
N GLY A 385 2.11 20.86 11.51
CA GLY A 385 1.43 20.41 10.29
C GLY A 385 2.02 19.10 9.72
N PHE A 386 2.64 18.30 10.60
CA PHE A 386 3.25 17.01 10.32
C PHE A 386 3.01 16.02 11.47
N ALA A 387 2.77 14.76 11.12
CA ALA A 387 2.68 13.66 12.06
C ALA A 387 4.07 13.25 12.61
N TYR A 388 4.12 12.62 13.78
CA TYR A 388 5.37 12.06 14.33
C TYR A 388 5.58 10.58 13.99
N HIS A 389 4.65 9.99 13.24
CA HIS A 389 4.76 8.64 12.69
C HIS A 389 4.37 8.66 11.23
N ALA A 390 4.97 7.77 10.45
CA ALA A 390 4.62 7.59 9.05
C ALA A 390 3.42 6.63 8.95
N SER A 391 2.39 7.05 8.22
CA SER A 391 1.17 6.27 7.99
C SER A 391 0.99 6.04 6.49
N HIS A 392 0.94 4.78 6.08
CA HIS A 392 0.78 4.39 4.68
C HIS A 392 -0.20 3.24 4.57
N ALA A 393 -1.07 3.34 3.57
CA ALA A 393 -1.85 2.22 3.07
C ALA A 393 -1.69 2.18 1.54
N ASP A 394 -2.10 1.06 0.95
CA ASP A 394 -2.18 0.95 -0.49
C ASP A 394 -3.23 1.94 -1.04
N GLY A 395 -2.93 2.52 -2.20
CA GLY A 395 -3.78 3.52 -2.86
C GLY A 395 -3.30 4.96 -2.69
N TRP A 396 -4.17 5.88 -3.11
CA TRP A 396 -3.85 7.31 -3.27
C TRP A 396 -4.39 8.21 -2.16
N TRP A 397 -4.84 7.61 -1.06
CA TRP A 397 -5.27 8.33 0.14
C TRP A 397 -4.18 9.32 0.61
N THR A 398 -4.60 10.54 0.94
CA THR A 398 -3.70 11.58 1.44
C THR A 398 -3.63 11.50 2.95
N TYR A 399 -2.55 10.91 3.45
CA TYR A 399 -2.20 10.95 4.87
C TYR A 399 -1.39 12.20 5.19
N GLU A 400 -1.44 12.61 6.45
CA GLU A 400 -0.54 13.64 6.95
C GLU A 400 0.92 13.14 6.81
N LEU A 401 1.78 13.99 6.25
CA LEU A 401 3.21 13.70 6.10
C LEU A 401 3.85 13.60 7.49
N SER A 402 4.74 12.63 7.67
CA SER A 402 5.53 12.56 8.88
C SER A 402 6.66 13.58 8.86
N LEU A 403 7.04 14.07 10.05
CA LEU A 403 8.16 15.00 10.20
C LEU A 403 9.47 14.40 9.65
N GLY A 404 9.66 13.08 9.81
CA GLY A 404 10.82 12.38 9.27
C GLY A 404 10.90 12.42 7.74
N GLU A 405 9.78 12.31 7.04
CA GLU A 405 9.72 12.39 5.57
C GLU A 405 10.07 13.78 5.03
N VAL A 406 9.74 14.83 5.80
CA VAL A 406 10.00 16.21 5.40
C VAL A 406 11.38 16.68 5.82
N ALA A 407 11.83 16.32 7.02
CA ALA A 407 13.03 16.89 7.63
C ALA A 407 14.24 15.94 7.65
N GLY A 408 14.05 14.63 7.43
CA GLY A 408 15.12 13.64 7.61
C GLY A 408 16.33 13.86 6.70
N GLY A 409 16.10 14.30 5.45
CA GLY A 409 17.16 14.62 4.50
C GLY A 409 17.87 15.96 4.73
N LEU A 410 17.47 16.75 5.73
CA LEU A 410 17.94 18.14 5.94
C LEU A 410 19.06 18.26 6.98
N GLY A 411 19.81 17.19 7.25
CA GLY A 411 20.92 17.20 8.21
C GLY A 411 21.99 18.25 7.93
N ALA A 412 22.25 18.57 6.65
CA ALA A 412 23.16 19.66 6.26
C ALA A 412 22.70 21.06 6.72
N HIS A 413 21.42 21.20 7.07
CA HIS A 413 20.80 22.44 7.58
C HIS A 413 20.50 22.38 9.09
N ALA A 414 21.06 21.40 9.81
CA ALA A 414 20.85 21.22 11.24
C ALA A 414 21.12 22.50 12.06
N GLY A 415 22.05 23.37 11.63
CA GLY A 415 22.32 24.65 12.31
C GLY A 415 21.10 25.57 12.44
N VAL A 416 20.17 25.53 11.49
CA VAL A 416 18.92 26.32 11.53
C VAL A 416 17.77 25.54 12.18
N LEU A 417 17.71 24.22 11.94
CA LEU A 417 16.58 23.39 12.37
C LEU A 417 16.71 22.84 13.80
N LEU A 418 17.93 22.69 14.33
CA LEU A 418 18.15 22.15 15.68
C LEU A 418 17.53 22.99 16.80
N PRO A 419 17.67 24.33 16.85
CA PRO A 419 17.10 25.11 17.93
C PRO A 419 15.59 24.87 18.14
N PRO A 420 14.72 24.95 17.11
CA PRO A 420 13.30 24.63 17.30
C PRO A 420 13.04 23.13 17.56
N VAL A 421 13.81 22.21 16.97
CA VAL A 421 13.67 20.76 17.29
C VAL A 421 13.96 20.49 18.77
N ARG A 422 15.01 21.09 19.33
CA ARG A 422 15.38 20.92 20.74
C ARG A 422 14.35 21.54 21.67
N ALA A 423 13.87 22.74 21.36
CA ALA A 423 12.79 23.37 22.12
C ALA A 423 11.52 22.50 22.13
N ARG A 424 11.19 21.88 20.99
CA ARG A 424 10.06 20.98 20.88
C ARG A 424 10.28 19.66 21.62
N LEU A 425 11.49 19.10 21.57
CA LEU A 425 11.85 17.89 22.32
C LEU A 425 11.72 18.10 23.83
N ALA A 426 12.16 19.28 24.32
CA ALA A 426 12.02 19.65 25.72
C ALA A 426 10.55 19.85 26.15
N ALA A 427 9.69 20.29 25.24
CA ALA A 427 8.26 20.47 25.48
C ALA A 427 7.41 19.21 25.21
N ALA A 428 8.01 18.15 24.66
CA ALA A 428 7.29 16.96 24.19
C ALA A 428 6.63 16.21 25.36
N SER A 429 5.30 16.12 25.32
CA SER A 429 4.49 15.53 26.39
C SER A 429 4.17 14.05 26.15
N THR A 430 4.15 13.62 24.89
CA THR A 430 3.78 12.26 24.51
C THR A 430 4.97 11.43 24.04
N LEU A 431 4.83 10.10 24.12
CA LEU A 431 5.85 9.17 23.62
C LEU A 431 6.03 9.28 22.10
N ASP A 432 4.94 9.46 21.34
CA ASP A 432 5.01 9.58 19.88
C ASP A 432 5.82 10.80 19.45
N GLU A 433 5.66 11.95 20.13
CA GLU A 433 6.45 13.15 19.88
C GLU A 433 7.94 12.92 20.15
N ARG A 434 8.26 12.37 21.33
CA ARG A 434 9.65 12.06 21.71
C ARG A 434 10.28 11.08 20.72
N ARG A 435 9.57 10.01 20.36
CA ARG A 435 10.01 9.04 19.35
C ARG A 435 10.31 9.71 18.02
N GLY A 436 9.36 10.45 17.45
CA GLY A 436 9.50 11.06 16.13
C GLY A 436 10.64 12.07 16.06
N LEU A 437 10.84 12.85 17.13
CA LEU A 437 11.96 13.80 17.22
C LEU A 437 13.31 13.09 17.42
N CYS A 438 13.39 12.02 18.21
CA CYS A 438 14.59 11.19 18.33
C CYS A 438 14.97 10.57 16.98
N GLN A 439 14.01 10.01 16.24
CA GLN A 439 14.24 9.43 14.90
C GLN A 439 14.69 10.50 13.88
N LEU A 440 14.19 11.73 13.99
CA LEU A 440 14.69 12.84 13.18
C LEU A 440 16.17 13.14 13.51
N LEU A 441 16.53 13.24 14.79
CA LEU A 441 17.91 13.46 15.22
C LEU A 441 18.84 12.31 14.81
N GLU A 442 18.35 11.06 14.90
CA GLU A 442 19.04 9.87 14.39
C GLU A 442 19.36 10.01 12.90
N SER A 443 18.38 10.44 12.08
CA SER A 443 18.58 10.62 10.63
C SER A 443 19.60 11.70 10.26
N TRP A 444 19.87 12.65 11.16
CA TRP A 444 20.90 13.69 10.97
C TRP A 444 22.28 13.26 11.44
N GLY A 445 22.40 12.15 12.18
CA GLY A 445 23.66 11.58 12.66
C GLY A 445 24.51 12.61 13.41
N ALA A 446 25.79 12.72 13.04
CA ALA A 446 26.74 13.63 13.68
C ALA A 446 26.29 15.11 13.72
N ALA A 447 25.48 15.55 12.74
CA ALA A 447 24.97 16.92 12.72
C ALA A 447 24.04 17.23 13.92
N ALA A 448 23.46 16.21 14.56
CA ALA A 448 22.61 16.33 15.74
C ALA A 448 23.38 16.44 17.07
N ALA A 449 24.72 16.46 17.06
CA ALA A 449 25.53 16.53 18.28
C ALA A 449 25.12 17.62 19.30
N PRO A 450 24.67 18.83 18.90
CA PRO A 450 24.18 19.83 19.86
C PRO A 450 22.96 19.43 20.69
N ALA A 451 22.23 18.37 20.29
CA ALA A 451 21.07 17.83 21.01
C ALA A 451 21.43 16.71 22.01
N ILE A 452 22.72 16.36 22.19
CA ILE A 452 23.15 15.35 23.16
C ILE A 452 22.57 15.59 24.57
N PRO A 453 22.61 16.81 25.15
CA PRO A 453 22.05 17.04 26.49
C PRO A 453 20.56 16.73 26.58
N ASP A 454 19.80 17.07 25.55
CA ASP A 454 18.37 16.83 25.45
C ASP A 454 18.07 15.32 25.37
N LEU A 455 18.82 14.58 24.54
CA LEU A 455 18.73 13.12 24.42
C LEU A 455 19.13 12.40 25.71
N LEU A 456 20.16 12.89 26.42
CA LEU A 456 20.50 12.39 27.74
C LEU A 456 19.35 12.62 28.73
N GLY A 457 18.59 13.71 28.64
CA GLY A 457 17.40 13.93 29.47
C GLY A 457 16.33 12.84 29.30
N LEU A 458 16.26 12.19 28.14
CA LEU A 458 15.24 11.19 27.81
C LEU A 458 15.58 9.76 28.25
N LEU A 459 16.82 9.49 28.65
CA LEU A 459 17.23 8.12 29.01
C LEU A 459 16.52 7.56 30.24
N ASP A 460 15.92 8.41 31.09
CA ASP A 460 15.12 7.95 32.25
C ASP A 460 13.60 7.91 31.95
N THR A 461 13.22 7.97 30.67
CA THR A 461 11.82 7.99 30.23
C THR A 461 11.46 6.73 29.43
N ASP A 462 10.19 6.61 29.08
CA ASP A 462 9.69 5.60 28.13
C ASP A 462 10.29 5.73 26.72
N ALA A 463 10.96 6.85 26.40
CA ALA A 463 11.58 7.12 25.11
C ALA A 463 13.07 6.70 25.03
N ALA A 464 13.62 6.07 26.07
CA ALA A 464 15.05 5.78 26.19
C ALA A 464 15.67 5.01 25.01
N VAL A 465 14.92 4.08 24.40
CA VAL A 465 15.39 3.30 23.25
C VAL A 465 15.72 4.20 22.06
N TRP A 466 14.78 5.05 21.65
CA TRP A 466 14.99 5.95 20.51
C TRP A 466 16.01 7.04 20.79
N ALA A 467 16.08 7.52 22.04
CA ALA A 467 17.13 8.46 22.44
C ALA A 467 18.53 7.84 22.31
N LEU A 468 18.68 6.56 22.66
CA LEU A 468 19.94 5.83 22.49
C LEU A 468 20.29 5.53 21.04
N ASP A 469 19.31 5.21 20.20
CA ASP A 469 19.54 5.06 18.76
C ASP A 469 20.05 6.38 18.14
N ALA A 470 19.44 7.51 18.52
CA ALA A 470 19.90 8.84 18.10
C ALA A 470 21.32 9.17 18.61
N LEU A 471 21.62 8.89 19.89
CA LEU A 471 22.96 9.05 20.45
C LEU A 471 23.99 8.17 19.73
N ALA A 472 23.65 6.91 19.42
CA ALA A 472 24.51 6.01 18.67
C ALA A 472 24.78 6.53 17.24
N ALA A 473 23.79 7.13 16.58
CA ALA A 473 23.93 7.74 15.26
C ALA A 473 24.77 9.04 15.27
N ILE A 474 24.75 9.81 16.36
CA ILE A 474 25.65 10.97 16.55
C ILE A 474 27.12 10.53 16.62
N GLY A 475 27.39 9.34 17.15
CA GLY A 475 28.70 8.71 17.10
C GLY A 475 29.66 9.20 18.22
N PRO A 476 30.94 9.47 17.92
CA PRO A 476 31.98 9.67 18.95
C PRO A 476 31.67 10.76 19.99
N ALA A 477 31.09 11.89 19.56
CA ALA A 477 30.73 12.98 20.47
C ALA A 477 29.70 12.55 21.54
N ALA A 478 28.75 11.69 21.17
CA ALA A 478 27.81 11.11 22.12
C ALA A 478 28.50 10.05 23.00
N ALA A 479 29.35 9.19 22.42
CA ALA A 479 30.09 8.17 23.16
C ALA A 479 30.94 8.76 24.32
N GLU A 480 31.51 9.95 24.13
CA GLU A 480 32.24 10.67 25.19
C GLU A 480 31.33 11.26 26.27
N ALA A 481 30.12 11.67 25.90
CA ALA A 481 29.18 12.36 26.79
C ALA A 481 28.26 11.41 27.58
N VAL A 482 27.98 10.20 27.07
CA VAL A 482 27.02 9.29 27.69
C VAL A 482 27.62 8.57 28.90
N PRO A 483 27.02 8.69 30.11
CA PRO A 483 27.53 8.01 31.29
C PRO A 483 27.31 6.49 31.21
N ARG A 484 28.41 5.71 31.34
CA ARG A 484 28.40 4.25 31.15
C ARG A 484 27.54 3.51 32.17
N GLU A 485 27.47 4.01 33.40
CA GLU A 485 26.65 3.47 34.48
C GLU A 485 25.16 3.55 34.16
N ARG A 486 24.73 4.64 33.51
CA ARG A 486 23.33 4.83 33.11
C ARG A 486 22.95 3.87 31.98
N LEU A 487 23.86 3.65 31.04
CA LEU A 487 23.67 2.63 30.00
C LEU A 487 23.56 1.21 30.58
N ARG A 488 24.39 0.87 31.59
CA ARG A 488 24.29 -0.42 32.29
C ARG A 488 22.98 -0.57 33.07
N ALA A 489 22.52 0.49 33.72
CA ALA A 489 21.24 0.49 34.41
C ALA A 489 20.08 0.20 33.43
N LEU A 490 20.08 0.80 32.25
CA LEU A 490 19.08 0.54 31.21
C LEU A 490 19.12 -0.89 30.67
N LEU A 491 20.30 -1.50 30.52
CA LEU A 491 20.39 -2.92 30.15
C LEU A 491 19.79 -3.84 31.22
N GLY A 492 20.01 -3.53 32.50
CA GLY A 492 19.47 -4.30 33.63
C GLY A 492 17.98 -4.09 33.87
N ASN A 493 17.45 -2.92 33.51
CA ASN A 493 16.06 -2.55 33.70
C ASN A 493 15.50 -1.81 32.46
N PRO A 494 15.18 -2.53 31.39
CA PRO A 494 14.65 -1.94 30.16
C PRO A 494 13.25 -1.33 30.41
N PRO A 495 12.83 -0.33 29.61
CA PRO A 495 11.47 0.23 29.69
C PRO A 495 10.38 -0.84 29.61
N ALA A 496 9.42 -0.79 30.55
CA ALA A 496 8.35 -1.77 30.64
C ALA A 496 7.41 -1.72 29.40
N GLY A 497 6.83 -2.86 29.04
CA GLY A 497 5.90 -2.96 27.91
C GLY A 497 6.54 -2.90 26.51
N GLN A 498 7.88 -2.79 26.42
CA GLN A 498 8.61 -2.73 25.15
C GLN A 498 9.45 -4.00 24.93
N SER A 499 8.85 -5.02 24.32
CA SER A 499 9.51 -6.32 24.07
C SER A 499 10.75 -6.22 23.17
N PHE A 500 10.85 -5.18 22.34
CA PHE A 500 12.01 -4.91 21.48
C PHE A 500 13.17 -4.20 22.20
N ALA A 501 12.93 -3.58 23.37
CA ALA A 501 13.89 -2.72 24.04
C ALA A 501 15.22 -3.43 24.39
N PRO A 502 15.24 -4.65 24.97
CA PRO A 502 16.50 -5.31 25.35
C PRO A 502 17.49 -5.42 24.18
N ARG A 503 16.99 -5.78 22.99
CA ARG A 503 17.80 -5.85 21.77
C ARG A 503 18.37 -4.49 21.38
N CYS A 504 17.51 -3.47 21.27
CA CYS A 504 17.95 -2.15 20.81
C CYS A 504 18.95 -1.52 21.79
N LEU A 505 18.69 -1.64 23.10
CA LEU A 505 19.60 -1.15 24.15
C LEU A 505 20.97 -1.83 24.11
N ALA A 506 21.02 -3.14 23.90
CA ALA A 506 22.28 -3.87 23.80
C ALA A 506 23.10 -3.46 22.57
N LEU A 507 22.44 -3.24 21.43
CA LEU A 507 23.09 -2.73 20.22
C LEU A 507 23.63 -1.30 20.42
N ALA A 508 22.82 -0.39 20.96
CA ALA A 508 23.22 0.99 21.22
C ALA A 508 24.35 1.06 22.26
N TYR A 509 24.28 0.26 23.34
CA TYR A 509 25.37 0.12 24.32
C TYR A 509 26.69 -0.26 23.64
N GLY A 510 26.65 -1.26 22.75
CA GLY A 510 27.83 -1.69 22.01
C GLY A 510 28.40 -0.60 21.09
N ARG A 511 27.55 0.14 20.39
CA ARG A 511 27.95 1.25 19.51
C ARG A 511 28.56 2.43 20.27
N LEU A 512 28.03 2.75 21.45
CA LEU A 512 28.50 3.87 22.28
C LEU A 512 29.73 3.53 23.12
N THR A 513 29.89 2.28 23.55
CA THR A 513 30.97 1.90 24.49
C THR A 513 32.08 1.07 23.87
N GLY A 514 31.84 0.45 22.72
CA GLY A 514 32.69 -0.57 22.12
C GLY A 514 32.53 -1.97 22.73
N ASP A 515 31.86 -2.12 23.89
CA ASP A 515 31.65 -3.41 24.54
C ASP A 515 30.44 -4.13 23.95
N ARG A 516 30.69 -5.10 23.06
CA ARG A 516 29.64 -5.85 22.35
C ARG A 516 29.11 -7.07 23.10
N ARG A 517 29.65 -7.40 24.29
CA ARG A 517 29.27 -8.63 25.02
C ARG A 517 27.77 -8.71 25.34
N PRO A 518 27.11 -7.66 25.87
CA PRO A 518 25.67 -7.74 26.15
C PRO A 518 24.82 -8.06 24.93
N ALA A 519 25.18 -7.51 23.76
CA ALA A 519 24.48 -7.78 22.51
C ALA A 519 24.76 -9.21 22.01
N LEU A 520 26.00 -9.70 22.15
CA LEU A 520 26.38 -11.04 21.75
C LEU A 520 25.65 -12.09 22.58
N ASP A 521 25.66 -11.96 23.91
CA ASP A 521 25.01 -12.91 24.81
C ASP A 521 23.51 -13.01 24.53
N LEU A 522 22.87 -11.90 24.17
CA LEU A 522 21.45 -11.83 23.87
C LEU A 522 21.07 -12.35 22.47
N LEU A 523 21.84 -11.98 21.44
CA LEU A 523 21.43 -12.18 20.04
C LEU A 523 22.08 -13.40 19.39
N LEU A 524 23.29 -13.77 19.78
CA LEU A 524 24.02 -14.86 19.15
C LEU A 524 23.29 -16.22 19.21
N PRO A 525 22.59 -16.59 20.31
CA PRO A 525 21.81 -17.83 20.34
C PRO A 525 20.75 -17.92 19.24
N GLN A 526 20.21 -16.77 18.79
CA GLN A 526 19.16 -16.68 17.78
C GLN A 526 19.65 -17.05 16.36
N LEU A 527 20.96 -17.13 16.14
CA LEU A 527 21.53 -17.56 14.86
C LEU A 527 21.18 -19.03 14.54
N GLY A 528 20.87 -19.83 15.56
CA GLY A 528 20.39 -21.22 15.43
C GLY A 528 18.90 -21.33 15.10
N GLU A 529 18.10 -20.35 15.52
CA GLU A 529 16.64 -20.40 15.56
C GLU A 529 16.00 -20.00 14.24
N LEU A 530 14.72 -20.32 13.99
CA LEU A 530 14.02 -19.90 12.76
C LEU A 530 13.80 -18.38 12.69
N TYR A 531 13.66 -17.72 13.84
CA TYR A 531 13.37 -16.29 13.96
C TYR A 531 14.52 -15.55 14.66
N GLY A 532 14.69 -14.25 14.38
CA GLY A 532 15.70 -13.40 15.04
C GLY A 532 17.12 -13.43 14.42
N ARG A 533 17.38 -14.33 13.46
CA ARG A 533 18.69 -14.49 12.78
C ARG A 533 19.26 -13.19 12.22
N GLU A 534 18.40 -12.30 11.70
CA GLU A 534 18.81 -11.05 11.05
C GLU A 534 19.52 -10.09 12.01
N SER A 535 19.06 -10.01 13.26
CA SER A 535 19.66 -9.16 14.29
C SER A 535 21.02 -9.71 14.74
N ALA A 536 21.14 -11.03 14.86
CA ALA A 536 22.40 -11.70 15.16
C ALA A 536 23.42 -11.49 14.03
N ALA A 537 22.99 -11.64 12.77
CA ALA A 537 23.84 -11.40 11.60
C ALA A 537 24.29 -9.94 11.51
N LEU A 538 23.38 -8.97 11.74
CA LEU A 538 23.74 -7.54 11.79
C LEU A 538 24.86 -7.27 12.81
N LEU A 539 24.71 -7.78 14.04
CA LEU A 539 25.72 -7.63 15.08
C LEU A 539 27.07 -8.25 14.69
N LEU A 540 27.06 -9.43 14.09
CA LEU A 540 28.27 -10.09 13.59
C LEU A 540 28.97 -9.29 12.49
N GLY A 541 28.21 -8.61 11.63
CA GLY A 541 28.77 -7.68 10.65
C GLY A 541 29.42 -6.46 11.27
N GLU A 542 28.85 -5.89 12.34
CA GLU A 542 29.46 -4.78 13.07
C GLU A 542 30.77 -5.16 13.79
N LEU A 543 30.99 -6.44 14.09
CA LEU A 543 32.26 -6.93 14.67
C LEU A 543 33.41 -7.00 13.67
N GLY A 544 33.11 -7.05 12.36
CA GLY A 544 34.11 -7.30 11.33
C GLY A 544 34.94 -8.56 11.61
N GLN A 545 36.26 -8.49 11.46
CA GLN A 545 37.16 -9.63 11.63
C GLN A 545 37.06 -10.33 13.01
N ALA A 546 36.64 -9.62 14.07
CA ALA A 546 36.45 -10.24 15.38
C ALA A 546 35.32 -11.30 15.39
N GLY A 547 34.43 -11.29 14.39
CA GLY A 547 33.40 -12.31 14.19
C GLY A 547 33.88 -13.62 13.54
N ALA A 548 35.19 -13.77 13.26
CA ALA A 548 35.76 -14.96 12.59
C ALA A 548 35.29 -16.33 13.14
N PRO A 549 35.13 -16.54 14.46
CA PRO A 549 34.62 -17.81 14.99
C PRO A 549 33.22 -18.20 14.48
N TYR A 550 32.42 -17.23 14.00
CA TYR A 550 31.05 -17.43 13.56
C TYR A 550 30.90 -17.55 12.03
N ALA A 551 31.98 -17.37 11.27
CA ALA A 551 31.96 -17.41 9.80
C ALA A 551 31.43 -18.75 9.26
N GLY A 552 31.77 -19.87 9.90
CA GLY A 552 31.26 -21.20 9.53
C GLY A 552 29.74 -21.28 9.60
N ARG A 553 29.14 -20.75 10.68
CA ARG A 553 27.69 -20.75 10.85
C ARG A 553 26.98 -19.83 9.86
N LEU A 554 27.57 -18.68 9.54
CA LEU A 554 27.04 -17.78 8.51
C LEU A 554 27.08 -18.45 7.12
N ARG A 555 28.13 -19.20 6.79
CA ARG A 555 28.19 -19.99 5.54
C ARG A 555 27.10 -21.06 5.45
N GLU A 556 26.76 -21.71 6.55
CA GLU A 556 25.65 -22.68 6.60
C GLU A 556 24.29 -22.02 6.35
N LEU A 557 24.10 -20.78 6.80
CA LEU A 557 22.87 -20.02 6.61
C LEU A 557 22.75 -19.43 5.19
N LEU A 558 23.87 -19.07 4.57
CA LEU A 558 23.92 -18.41 3.28
C LEU A 558 23.08 -19.10 2.16
N PRO A 559 23.14 -20.44 1.94
CA PRO A 559 22.30 -21.10 0.93
C PRO A 559 20.80 -21.17 1.30
N LEU A 560 20.44 -20.96 2.57
CA LEU A 560 19.04 -20.97 3.03
C LEU A 560 18.34 -19.62 2.82
N CYS A 561 19.11 -18.57 2.51
CA CYS A 561 18.62 -17.21 2.35
C CYS A 561 17.96 -17.03 0.97
N LYS A 562 16.63 -17.11 0.92
CA LYS A 562 15.85 -17.03 -0.34
C LYS A 562 15.28 -15.64 -0.65
N GLY A 563 15.24 -14.73 0.33
CA GLY A 563 14.70 -13.38 0.19
C GLY A 563 14.56 -12.69 1.55
N GLY A 564 14.13 -11.44 1.56
CA GLY A 564 13.98 -10.61 2.75
C GLY A 564 15.27 -9.90 3.16
N TRP A 565 15.36 -9.55 4.44
CA TRP A 565 16.55 -8.93 5.02
C TRP A 565 17.68 -9.93 5.30
N LEU A 566 17.35 -11.21 5.46
CA LEU A 566 18.32 -12.24 5.84
C LEU A 566 19.50 -12.43 4.86
N PRO A 567 19.31 -12.53 3.51
CA PRO A 567 20.43 -12.61 2.57
C PRO A 567 21.38 -11.42 2.70
N LEU A 568 20.83 -10.21 2.82
CA LEU A 568 21.59 -8.98 3.04
C LEU A 568 22.42 -9.06 4.33
N ARG A 569 21.79 -9.34 5.47
CA ARG A 569 22.47 -9.33 6.77
C ARG A 569 23.51 -10.42 6.90
N VAL A 570 23.23 -11.64 6.43
CA VAL A 570 24.19 -12.75 6.46
C VAL A 570 25.35 -12.50 5.50
N GLY A 571 25.06 -11.99 4.29
CA GLY A 571 26.09 -11.64 3.31
C GLY A 571 27.00 -10.52 3.79
N GLU A 572 26.43 -9.43 4.29
CA GLU A 572 27.14 -8.29 4.89
C GLU A 572 28.07 -8.76 6.02
N ALA A 573 27.55 -9.59 6.93
CA ALA A 573 28.31 -10.12 8.04
C ALA A 573 29.49 -10.97 7.59
N LEU A 574 29.23 -11.94 6.70
CA LEU A 574 30.26 -12.84 6.22
C LEU A 574 31.36 -12.07 5.47
N TRP A 575 30.99 -11.13 4.60
CA TRP A 575 31.95 -10.29 3.87
C TRP A 575 32.81 -9.44 4.82
N ARG A 576 32.23 -8.76 5.81
CA ARG A 576 33.01 -7.97 6.78
C ARG A 576 33.92 -8.82 7.68
N ILE A 577 33.55 -10.07 7.94
CA ILE A 577 34.36 -11.00 8.73
C ILE A 577 35.53 -11.56 7.91
N THR A 578 35.28 -11.97 6.67
CA THR A 578 36.24 -12.77 5.88
C THR A 578 36.97 -11.96 4.81
N GLY A 579 36.45 -10.79 4.44
CA GLY A 579 36.92 -10.00 3.30
C GLY A 579 36.66 -10.64 1.94
N ARG A 580 35.92 -11.76 1.88
CA ARG A 580 35.74 -12.55 0.66
C ARG A 580 34.41 -12.24 -0.02
N ALA A 581 34.47 -11.46 -1.10
CA ALA A 581 33.29 -11.17 -1.92
C ALA A 581 32.85 -12.37 -2.78
N ASP A 582 33.77 -13.27 -3.15
CA ASP A 582 33.51 -14.42 -4.04
C ASP A 582 32.45 -15.40 -3.48
N GLU A 583 32.37 -15.54 -2.16
CA GLU A 583 31.37 -16.39 -1.50
C GLU A 583 30.01 -15.68 -1.31
N VAL A 584 29.96 -14.34 -1.27
CA VAL A 584 28.78 -13.56 -0.90
C VAL A 584 28.03 -13.00 -2.11
N VAL A 585 28.76 -12.43 -3.08
CA VAL A 585 28.17 -11.74 -4.25
C VAL A 585 27.17 -12.62 -5.00
N PRO A 586 27.44 -13.92 -5.29
CA PRO A 586 26.47 -14.76 -5.99
C PRO A 586 25.12 -14.91 -5.27
N VAL A 587 25.10 -14.79 -3.94
CA VAL A 587 23.89 -14.90 -3.13
C VAL A 587 23.12 -13.58 -3.10
N LEU A 588 23.83 -12.46 -2.97
CA LEU A 588 23.22 -11.13 -3.06
C LEU A 588 22.61 -10.89 -4.45
N VAL A 589 23.32 -11.25 -5.52
CA VAL A 589 22.81 -11.15 -6.90
C VAL A 589 21.55 -11.99 -7.08
N ARG A 590 21.56 -13.24 -6.60
CA ARG A 590 20.37 -14.12 -6.64
C ARG A 590 19.19 -13.55 -5.85
N ALA A 591 19.46 -12.82 -4.77
CA ALA A 591 18.42 -12.20 -3.95
C ALA A 591 17.79 -10.97 -4.62
N ILE A 592 18.50 -10.24 -5.49
CA ILE A 592 17.98 -9.03 -6.14
C ILE A 592 17.50 -9.25 -7.58
N ALA A 593 18.10 -10.17 -8.32
CA ALA A 593 17.85 -10.35 -9.76
C ALA A 593 16.36 -10.56 -10.12
N PRO A 594 15.55 -11.33 -9.36
CA PRO A 594 14.13 -11.52 -9.69
C PRO A 594 13.31 -10.22 -9.71
N PHE A 595 13.72 -9.19 -8.97
CA PHE A 595 12.99 -7.92 -8.91
C PHE A 595 13.19 -7.05 -10.15
N ALA A 596 14.26 -7.27 -10.91
CA ALA A 596 14.49 -6.53 -12.15
C ALA A 596 13.45 -6.91 -13.24
N GLU A 597 12.98 -8.16 -13.23
CA GLU A 597 11.98 -8.65 -14.18
C GLU A 597 10.55 -8.58 -13.62
N ARG A 598 10.37 -8.92 -12.35
CA ARG A 598 9.02 -9.06 -11.74
C ARG A 598 8.51 -7.78 -11.06
N GLY A 599 9.38 -6.80 -10.83
CA GLY A 599 9.08 -5.63 -10.02
C GLY A 599 8.88 -5.96 -8.53
N GLY A 600 8.39 -4.98 -7.76
CA GLY A 600 8.10 -5.16 -6.34
C GLY A 600 9.32 -5.19 -5.41
N ALA A 601 10.44 -4.59 -5.81
CA ALA A 601 11.58 -4.36 -4.93
C ALA A 601 11.15 -3.56 -3.69
N TYR A 602 11.70 -3.96 -2.54
CA TYR A 602 11.45 -3.38 -1.23
C TYR A 602 12.78 -2.91 -0.61
N PRO A 603 12.78 -2.20 0.55
CA PRO A 603 13.98 -1.54 1.05
C PRO A 603 15.24 -2.42 1.18
N ALA A 604 15.11 -3.71 1.52
CA ALA A 604 16.28 -4.60 1.61
C ALA A 604 17.00 -4.81 0.26
N VAL A 605 16.28 -4.71 -0.86
CA VAL A 605 16.87 -4.77 -2.21
C VAL A 605 17.77 -3.56 -2.44
N VAL A 606 17.32 -2.36 -2.07
CA VAL A 606 18.11 -1.12 -2.17
C VAL A 606 19.36 -1.21 -1.29
N GLU A 607 19.22 -1.66 -0.05
CA GLU A 607 20.37 -1.85 0.86
C GLU A 607 21.34 -2.93 0.37
N THR A 608 20.84 -3.99 -0.30
CA THR A 608 21.69 -5.00 -0.96
C THR A 608 22.49 -4.40 -2.12
N VAL A 609 21.88 -3.51 -2.90
CA VAL A 609 22.58 -2.80 -3.98
C VAL A 609 23.65 -1.86 -3.42
N LYS A 610 23.39 -1.17 -2.30
CA LYS A 610 24.40 -0.35 -1.60
C LYS A 610 25.57 -1.21 -1.11
N LEU A 611 25.29 -2.36 -0.50
CA LEU A 611 26.34 -3.29 -0.07
C LEU A 611 27.20 -3.79 -1.25
N LEU A 612 26.58 -4.06 -2.41
CA LEU A 612 27.32 -4.41 -3.62
C LEU A 612 28.21 -3.25 -4.09
N ALA A 613 27.79 -1.99 -3.92
CA ALA A 613 28.64 -0.84 -4.19
C ALA A 613 29.87 -0.80 -3.27
N ASP A 614 29.69 -1.08 -1.98
CA ASP A 614 30.78 -1.13 -1.00
C ASP A 614 31.82 -2.23 -1.31
N MET A 615 31.39 -3.30 -1.98
CA MET A 615 32.27 -4.40 -2.43
C MET A 615 33.12 -4.03 -3.67
N GLY A 616 32.81 -2.94 -4.37
CA GLY A 616 33.59 -2.45 -5.50
C GLY A 616 33.67 -3.43 -6.68
N ALA A 617 34.87 -3.58 -7.26
CA ALA A 617 35.11 -4.39 -8.46
C ALA A 617 34.68 -5.87 -8.33
N ASP A 618 34.74 -6.44 -7.12
CA ASP A 618 34.34 -7.83 -6.90
C ASP A 618 32.83 -8.06 -7.10
N ALA A 619 32.03 -6.99 -7.07
CA ALA A 619 30.60 -7.04 -7.36
C ALA A 619 30.26 -7.04 -8.86
N ALA A 620 31.24 -7.15 -9.76
CA ALA A 620 31.02 -7.24 -11.22
C ALA A 620 29.92 -8.23 -11.66
N PRO A 621 29.72 -9.41 -11.02
CA PRO A 621 28.60 -10.29 -11.34
C PRO A 621 27.19 -9.67 -11.18
N ALA A 622 27.07 -8.56 -10.45
CA ALA A 622 25.81 -7.84 -10.27
C ALA A 622 25.45 -6.91 -11.44
N GLU A 623 26.41 -6.57 -12.32
CA GLU A 623 26.20 -5.59 -13.39
C GLU A 623 24.93 -5.81 -14.23
N PRO A 624 24.56 -7.03 -14.66
CA PRO A 624 23.35 -7.24 -15.44
C PRO A 624 22.09 -6.84 -14.68
N ALA A 625 21.99 -7.18 -13.40
CA ALA A 625 20.84 -6.83 -12.56
C ALA A 625 20.78 -5.32 -12.30
N LEU A 626 21.92 -4.68 -12.05
CA LEU A 626 22.02 -3.24 -11.81
C LEU A 626 21.61 -2.43 -13.05
N ARG A 627 22.06 -2.85 -14.25
CA ARG A 627 21.64 -2.22 -15.52
C ARG A 627 20.16 -2.46 -15.78
N ALA A 628 19.65 -3.67 -15.55
CA ALA A 628 18.23 -3.97 -15.72
C ALA A 628 17.35 -3.07 -14.83
N PHE A 629 17.75 -2.79 -13.58
CA PHE A 629 17.04 -1.81 -12.74
C PHE A 629 17.02 -0.41 -13.36
N LEU A 630 18.09 0.04 -14.01
CA LEU A 630 18.19 1.38 -14.60
C LEU A 630 17.49 1.49 -15.97
N ASP A 631 17.46 0.41 -16.74
CA ASP A 631 16.91 0.38 -18.10
C ASP A 631 15.39 0.17 -18.12
N ALA A 632 14.80 -0.33 -17.04
CA ALA A 632 13.36 -0.56 -16.94
C ALA A 632 12.56 0.76 -17.01
N ASP A 633 11.60 0.87 -17.94
CA ASP A 633 10.65 1.98 -17.95
C ASP A 633 9.63 1.84 -16.81
N GLU A 634 9.12 0.62 -16.60
CA GLU A 634 8.30 0.28 -15.44
C GLU A 634 9.21 0.16 -14.21
N ARG A 635 8.89 0.90 -13.15
CA ARG A 635 9.75 0.99 -11.97
C ARG A 635 9.77 -0.37 -11.26
N PRO A 636 10.94 -0.97 -10.98
CA PRO A 636 11.01 -2.31 -10.39
C PRO A 636 10.65 -2.35 -8.88
N VAL A 637 9.90 -1.37 -8.36
CA VAL A 637 9.45 -1.26 -6.96
C VAL A 637 7.94 -1.49 -6.86
N ARG A 638 7.39 -1.45 -5.64
CA ARG A 638 5.93 -1.55 -5.46
C ARG A 638 5.22 -0.30 -6.00
N HIS A 639 4.19 -0.48 -6.82
CA HIS A 639 3.38 0.60 -7.38
C HIS A 639 2.15 0.95 -6.54
N GLY A 640 1.44 2.01 -6.95
CA GLY A 640 0.12 2.34 -6.42
C GLY A 640 0.13 3.20 -5.17
N THR A 641 1.29 3.76 -4.80
CA THR A 641 1.41 4.73 -3.70
C THR A 641 2.35 5.86 -4.11
N TRP A 642 2.38 6.93 -3.31
CA TRP A 642 3.32 8.03 -3.50
C TRP A 642 4.79 7.63 -3.25
N ARG A 643 5.06 6.48 -2.60
CA ARG A 643 6.42 6.04 -2.26
C ARG A 643 7.17 5.39 -3.41
N SER A 644 6.46 4.98 -4.47
CA SER A 644 7.06 4.27 -5.60
C SER A 644 8.18 5.07 -6.27
N VAL A 645 8.02 6.38 -6.47
CA VAL A 645 9.07 7.18 -7.12
C VAL A 645 10.26 7.42 -6.18
N PRO A 646 10.09 7.84 -4.91
CA PRO A 646 11.21 7.93 -3.97
C PRO A 646 11.99 6.63 -3.76
N GLU A 647 11.30 5.48 -3.72
CA GLU A 647 11.93 4.17 -3.57
C GLU A 647 12.71 3.76 -4.83
N ASP A 648 12.16 4.05 -6.01
CA ASP A 648 12.87 3.85 -7.28
C ASP A 648 14.06 4.81 -7.46
N ASP A 649 13.93 6.06 -7.05
CA ASP A 649 15.03 7.03 -7.04
C ASP A 649 16.19 6.52 -6.16
N ALA A 650 15.88 5.98 -4.98
CA ALA A 650 16.87 5.39 -4.08
C ALA A 650 17.54 4.15 -4.69
N LEU A 651 16.76 3.27 -5.33
CA LEU A 651 17.29 2.10 -6.04
C LEU A 651 18.18 2.50 -7.22
N CYS A 652 17.75 3.46 -8.03
CA CYS A 652 18.51 3.98 -9.16
C CYS A 652 19.82 4.65 -8.69
N GLY A 653 19.75 5.45 -7.63
CA GLY A 653 20.92 6.08 -7.02
C GLY A 653 21.93 5.04 -6.54
N ALA A 654 21.45 4.01 -5.82
CA ALA A 654 22.29 2.91 -5.37
C ALA A 654 22.88 2.11 -6.55
N ALA A 655 22.10 1.81 -7.58
CA ALA A 655 22.56 1.06 -8.75
C ALA A 655 23.62 1.82 -9.56
N ARG A 656 23.45 3.14 -9.74
CA ARG A 656 24.47 3.99 -10.38
C ARG A 656 25.75 4.04 -9.55
N ALA A 657 25.64 4.20 -8.23
CA ALA A 657 26.79 4.18 -7.33
C ALA A 657 27.54 2.83 -7.40
N ALA A 658 26.80 1.71 -7.41
CA ALA A 658 27.38 0.38 -7.54
C ALA A 658 28.11 0.18 -8.88
N LEU A 659 27.50 0.57 -10.00
CA LEU A 659 28.15 0.47 -11.32
C LEU A 659 29.42 1.33 -11.42
N LEU A 660 29.41 2.52 -10.80
CA LEU A 660 30.61 3.37 -10.71
C LEU A 660 31.71 2.70 -9.88
N ALA A 661 31.36 2.10 -8.73
CA ALA A 661 32.30 1.41 -7.86
C ALA A 661 32.90 0.15 -8.51
N ILE A 662 32.09 -0.61 -9.26
CA ILE A 662 32.54 -1.78 -10.03
C ILE A 662 33.53 -1.38 -11.14
N SER A 663 33.29 -0.23 -11.79
CA SER A 663 34.11 0.26 -12.91
C SER A 663 35.37 1.01 -12.48
N ALA A 664 35.50 1.37 -11.20
CA ALA A 664 36.66 2.09 -10.71
C ALA A 664 37.91 1.19 -10.80
N PRO A 665 39.02 1.64 -11.40
CA PRO A 665 40.23 0.83 -11.48
C PRO A 665 40.69 0.50 -10.06
N GLY A 666 40.80 -0.80 -9.75
CA GLY A 666 41.05 -1.31 -8.41
C GLY A 666 42.17 -0.56 -7.71
N GLY A 667 41.81 0.22 -6.71
CA GLY A 667 42.77 0.84 -5.81
C GLY A 667 43.45 -0.26 -5.02
N ALA A 668 44.72 -0.52 -5.34
CA ALA A 668 45.62 -1.19 -4.43
C ALA A 668 45.71 -0.35 -3.15
N THR A 669 45.05 -0.80 -2.09
CA THR A 669 45.40 -0.46 -0.71
C THR A 669 46.08 -1.65 -0.07
#